data_AF-A0A2A4T5H1-F1
#
_entry.id   AF-A0A2A4T5H1-F1
#
_cell.length_a   1.000
_cell.length_b   1.000
_cell.length_c   1.000
_cell.angle_alpha   90.00
_cell.angle_beta   90.00
_cell.angle_gamma   90.00
#
_symmetry.space_group_name_H-M   'P 1'
#
loop_
_entity.id
_entity.type
_entity.pdbx_description
1 polymer ?
#
loop_
_entity_poly.entity_id
_entity_poly.type
_entity_poly.pdbx_seq_one_letter_code
_entity_poly.pdbx_strand_id
1 'polypeptide(L)'
;MSLTILLGAGAVSPMSDRFFLNIGIDWNDTANWSVASGGAGGASVPGTSDVAIFDSNSNDCTLNANVDVLGIDIKAGYVDTITQATEIEITCGTSGFSMFGGNFNGSDEFITINGTFIISGSGTSFTSTDITLTANGTFTLTDSASFTHNSGKVKLSATSGTINITSSSQSFYDFTIDGVGGTFSLVDGLTVANTFDHTNGIFDCNDFDLSLHDLVFGSGLSNGDFKAGSGTITISGTVNQNSDDPIAYETSHFLLTGNGESWATGNGLDQDFYKFSIADGVDFSFTGITTNNSHTVFDEFTLGVGSKFTVSGNGTFKVQSGAAGDHFIVDPTSEIELLGACVFHICEFSDNTTFLWDPCILTGTDGTFRLSSNAGSGTRLIQLQANILVSGKLTIGENANYFGTREVDFNTFDLNVTGNFINASSRGFGLIIGGSTLSVGGNYSSGDVRGTTTYAMDIDAGLMDIAGDFTFNTNVIKTCRLQNSGALHVGGNWAAVNKTTDFFEGDGTGILKFDGTGSLSITTGDAAHDFSDILTKIELTGGGSIALIQNTSFNDLTVTTGTFDPDTYDLTVTSNLTVNGGTFTGDSGAITISGNFIQSSGVFTSTSGTLSVAGSAFTVSAGTFTNNSGNVKIAGNTTITMASDDFFDLTIDNGSTTTMGSYLTVANDFLMTSTNSWAGPNLILSVGRHFTWNDASVGNTFNWVTFNGTGDQTITVVAFADLPTGNWKIDKTSGTVSLGSDLDLNLSTRDFTVTDGIFDLAGFNFTLVGDFVVNDTLRLKGNETITTTTTTISVTTSTVIFYDDLVTATVTDLATAFYNITFGASKVHEFAHGVGNGISVAGCMDSDGGSGTEAILRSVADAGIEWELNLSGTSALGDGVDVKYSDASAGLLVTACESIDSGNNTNWCLFMGPGQGFGFFMIFNKKKR
;
A
#
# COMPACT_ATOMS: atom_id res chain seq x y z
N MET A 1 94.36 -52.72 -20.61
CA MET A 1 93.44 -53.34 -21.59
C MET A 1 92.64 -52.23 -22.22
N SER A 2 92.85 -51.98 -23.52
CA SER A 2 92.02 -51.09 -24.33
C SER A 2 90.61 -51.64 -24.45
N LEU A 3 89.62 -50.74 -24.50
CA LEU A 3 88.56 -50.87 -25.50
C LEU A 3 88.11 -49.48 -25.95
N THR A 4 88.40 -49.22 -27.22
CA THR A 4 88.05 -48.08 -28.05
C THR A 4 86.53 -47.94 -28.20
N ILE A 5 86.00 -46.72 -28.06
CA ILE A 5 84.76 -46.32 -28.75
C ILE A 5 85.06 -45.11 -29.62
N LEU A 6 84.67 -45.29 -30.87
CA LEU A 6 84.92 -44.52 -32.07
C LEU A 6 84.09 -43.22 -32.06
N LEU A 7 84.74 -42.07 -31.94
CA LEU A 7 84.13 -40.77 -32.28
C LEU A 7 84.15 -40.64 -33.80
N GLY A 8 83.02 -40.97 -34.43
CA GLY A 8 82.74 -40.56 -35.80
C GLY A 8 82.54 -39.04 -35.81
N ALA A 9 83.50 -38.31 -36.36
CA ALA A 9 83.34 -36.93 -36.75
C ALA A 9 82.33 -36.86 -37.91
N GLY A 10 81.05 -36.77 -37.58
CA GLY A 10 80.08 -36.13 -38.46
C GLY A 10 80.40 -34.64 -38.44
N ALA A 11 80.81 -34.09 -39.58
CA ALA A 11 80.94 -32.65 -39.73
C ALA A 11 79.58 -32.01 -39.48
N VAL A 12 79.41 -31.41 -38.30
CA VAL A 12 78.46 -30.31 -38.13
C VAL A 12 79.01 -29.20 -39.03
N SER A 13 78.34 -28.86 -40.13
CA SER A 13 78.73 -27.66 -40.87
C SER A 13 78.58 -26.49 -39.89
N PRO A 14 79.62 -25.68 -39.66
CA PRO A 14 79.47 -24.50 -38.82
C PRO A 14 78.40 -23.60 -39.43
N MET A 15 77.59 -22.97 -38.58
CA MET A 15 76.76 -21.80 -38.94
C MET A 15 77.55 -20.93 -39.92
N SER A 16 77.00 -20.67 -41.08
CA SER A 16 77.69 -19.88 -42.09
C SER A 16 76.72 -18.88 -42.67
N ASP A 17 77.03 -17.61 -42.44
CA ASP A 17 76.34 -16.50 -43.07
C ASP A 17 76.32 -16.67 -44.60
N ARG A 18 75.21 -16.28 -45.23
CA ARG A 18 75.02 -16.24 -46.67
C ARG A 18 74.66 -14.82 -47.07
N PHE A 19 75.50 -14.21 -47.89
CA PHE A 19 75.32 -12.83 -48.34
C PHE A 19 74.65 -12.81 -49.71
N PHE A 20 73.54 -12.09 -49.85
CA PHE A 20 72.89 -11.87 -51.13
C PHE A 20 73.69 -10.85 -51.96
N LEU A 21 73.92 -11.13 -53.23
CA LEU A 21 74.80 -10.35 -54.10
C LEU A 21 74.01 -9.49 -55.10
N ASN A 22 74.52 -8.29 -55.39
CA ASN A 22 74.02 -7.42 -56.46
C ASN A 22 74.37 -7.94 -57.88
N ILE A 23 73.85 -9.11 -58.24
CA ILE A 23 74.03 -9.72 -59.57
C ILE A 23 72.75 -10.32 -60.18
N GLY A 24 71.71 -10.56 -59.38
CA GLY A 24 70.42 -11.13 -59.78
C GLY A 24 69.37 -10.91 -58.69
N ILE A 25 68.10 -11.23 -58.95
CA ILE A 25 67.01 -10.92 -58.00
C ILE A 25 66.41 -12.16 -57.32
N ASP A 26 66.63 -13.35 -57.86
CA ASP A 26 65.94 -14.56 -57.41
C ASP A 26 66.59 -15.17 -56.17
N TRP A 27 65.82 -15.36 -55.09
CA TRP A 27 66.28 -16.03 -53.85
C TRP A 27 66.78 -17.45 -54.12
N ASN A 28 66.07 -18.22 -54.93
CA ASN A 28 66.36 -19.63 -55.19
C ASN A 28 67.44 -19.86 -56.27
N ASP A 29 68.26 -18.86 -56.58
CA ASP A 29 69.43 -19.01 -57.47
C ASP A 29 70.73 -18.95 -56.68
N THR A 30 71.47 -20.06 -56.65
CA THR A 30 72.80 -20.17 -56.03
C THR A 30 73.81 -19.14 -56.54
N ALA A 31 73.66 -18.61 -57.76
CA ALA A 31 74.53 -17.57 -58.28
C ALA A 31 74.47 -16.30 -57.41
N ASN A 32 73.30 -16.00 -56.84
CA ASN A 32 73.04 -14.77 -56.07
C ASN A 32 73.56 -14.83 -54.62
N TRP A 33 74.18 -15.94 -54.20
CA TRP A 33 74.66 -16.13 -52.83
C TRP A 33 76.18 -16.27 -52.73
N SER A 34 76.76 -15.70 -51.68
CA SER A 34 78.18 -15.78 -51.32
C SER A 34 78.38 -16.14 -49.84
N VAL A 35 79.54 -16.70 -49.50
CA VAL A 35 79.98 -16.93 -48.10
C VAL A 35 80.63 -15.68 -47.47
N ALA A 36 80.73 -14.57 -48.21
CA ALA A 36 81.23 -13.29 -47.74
C ALA A 36 80.58 -12.12 -48.51
N SER A 37 80.39 -10.97 -47.83
CA SER A 37 79.86 -9.74 -48.44
C SER A 37 80.65 -9.32 -49.68
N GLY A 38 79.94 -9.08 -50.80
CA GLY A 38 80.54 -8.70 -52.09
C GLY A 38 81.47 -9.75 -52.72
N GLY A 39 81.47 -10.99 -52.21
CA GLY A 39 82.29 -12.10 -52.69
C GLY A 39 81.83 -12.70 -54.02
N ALA A 40 82.45 -13.82 -54.41
CA ALA A 40 82.05 -14.54 -55.62
C ALA A 40 80.73 -15.31 -55.39
N GLY A 41 79.84 -15.25 -56.38
CA GLY A 41 78.59 -16.02 -56.38
C GLY A 41 78.80 -17.54 -56.53
N GLY A 42 77.78 -18.31 -56.15
CA GLY A 42 77.78 -19.77 -56.23
C GLY A 42 77.78 -20.49 -54.88
N ALA A 43 77.53 -19.78 -53.77
CA ALA A 43 77.22 -20.43 -52.49
C ALA A 43 75.84 -21.12 -52.55
N SER A 44 75.55 -22.00 -51.59
CA SER A 44 74.22 -22.57 -51.47
C SER A 44 73.19 -21.48 -51.16
N VAL A 45 71.96 -21.65 -51.64
CA VAL A 45 70.80 -20.93 -51.09
C VAL A 45 70.76 -21.19 -49.57
N PRO A 46 70.50 -20.18 -48.73
CA PRO A 46 70.49 -20.34 -47.27
C PRO A 46 69.43 -21.36 -46.83
N GLY A 47 69.80 -22.24 -45.89
CA GLY A 47 68.88 -23.17 -45.23
C GLY A 47 68.80 -22.96 -43.71
N THR A 48 68.18 -23.91 -42.99
CA THR A 48 67.86 -23.84 -41.55
C THR A 48 69.05 -23.56 -40.60
N SER A 49 70.29 -23.66 -41.08
CA SER A 49 71.52 -23.42 -40.31
C SER A 49 72.28 -22.16 -40.73
N ASP A 50 71.81 -21.46 -41.75
CA ASP A 50 72.45 -20.27 -42.32
C ASP A 50 71.63 -19.01 -41.97
N VAL A 51 72.31 -17.88 -41.73
CA VAL A 51 71.67 -16.55 -41.65
C VAL A 51 71.80 -15.89 -43.02
N ALA A 52 70.69 -15.47 -43.60
CA ALA A 52 70.66 -14.72 -44.85
C ALA A 52 70.91 -13.23 -44.58
N ILE A 53 71.97 -12.67 -45.16
CA ILE A 53 72.41 -11.30 -44.93
C ILE A 53 72.22 -10.46 -46.19
N PHE A 54 71.56 -9.31 -46.02
CA PHE A 54 71.44 -8.26 -47.02
C PHE A 54 72.20 -7.03 -46.55
N ASP A 55 73.14 -6.54 -47.35
CA ASP A 55 73.96 -5.37 -46.99
C ASP A 55 74.11 -4.41 -48.18
N SER A 56 75.04 -3.45 -48.10
CA SER A 56 75.27 -2.47 -49.16
C SER A 56 75.74 -3.06 -50.49
N ASN A 57 76.07 -4.37 -50.53
CA ASN A 57 76.45 -5.10 -51.74
C ASN A 57 75.33 -6.02 -52.26
N SER A 58 74.13 -5.95 -51.71
CA SER A 58 72.92 -6.65 -52.17
C SER A 58 72.06 -5.73 -53.04
N ASN A 59 71.21 -6.30 -53.90
CA ASN A 59 70.19 -5.59 -54.71
C ASN A 59 68.76 -6.02 -54.30
N ASP A 60 67.76 -5.67 -55.11
CA ASP A 60 66.40 -6.20 -54.98
C ASP A 60 66.40 -7.74 -54.94
N CYS A 61 65.58 -8.31 -54.07
CA CYS A 61 65.43 -9.76 -53.93
C CYS A 61 63.94 -10.16 -53.99
N THR A 62 63.62 -11.14 -54.82
CA THR A 62 62.32 -11.81 -54.84
C THR A 62 62.47 -13.18 -54.19
N LEU A 63 61.77 -13.39 -53.08
CA LEU A 63 61.66 -14.68 -52.41
C LEU A 63 60.73 -15.56 -53.25
N ASN A 64 61.30 -16.28 -54.23
CA ASN A 64 60.58 -17.06 -55.24
C ASN A 64 60.51 -18.57 -54.92
N ALA A 65 60.84 -18.96 -53.68
CA ALA A 65 60.71 -20.29 -53.12
C ALA A 65 60.60 -20.16 -51.59
N ASN A 66 59.98 -21.14 -50.92
CA ASN A 66 59.83 -21.15 -49.46
C ASN A 66 61.18 -20.90 -48.78
N VAL A 67 61.18 -19.96 -47.83
CA VAL A 67 62.36 -19.57 -47.07
C VAL A 67 62.32 -20.31 -45.74
N ASP A 68 63.34 -21.11 -45.45
CA ASP A 68 63.51 -21.78 -44.17
C ASP A 68 64.98 -21.64 -43.73
N VAL A 69 65.24 -20.62 -42.91
CA VAL A 69 66.59 -20.15 -42.56
C VAL A 69 66.77 -20.05 -41.05
N LEU A 70 68.02 -20.00 -40.57
CA LEU A 70 68.28 -19.73 -39.16
C LEU A 70 67.83 -18.31 -38.77
N GLY A 71 67.98 -17.35 -39.69
CA GLY A 71 67.48 -15.98 -39.57
C GLY A 71 67.74 -15.13 -40.81
N ILE A 72 67.15 -13.94 -40.85
CA ILE A 72 67.36 -12.93 -41.91
C ILE A 72 67.87 -11.64 -41.24
N ASP A 73 68.97 -11.09 -41.76
CA ASP A 73 69.65 -9.94 -41.20
C ASP A 73 69.95 -8.90 -42.29
N ILE A 74 69.09 -7.87 -42.35
CA ILE A 74 69.16 -6.77 -43.31
C ILE A 74 69.87 -5.60 -42.66
N LYS A 75 71.07 -5.30 -43.13
CA LYS A 75 71.96 -4.26 -42.58
C LYS A 75 71.50 -2.86 -42.98
N ALA A 76 71.87 -1.87 -42.18
CA ALA A 76 71.54 -0.45 -42.42
C ALA A 76 72.05 0.11 -43.75
N GLY A 77 73.05 -0.52 -44.38
CA GLY A 77 73.54 -0.14 -45.70
C GLY A 77 72.72 -0.65 -46.88
N TYR A 78 71.76 -1.56 -46.65
CA TYR A 78 70.84 -2.05 -47.67
C TYR A 78 69.77 -0.98 -47.95
N VAL A 79 69.50 -0.70 -49.24
CA VAL A 79 68.58 0.37 -49.67
C VAL A 79 67.50 -0.10 -50.65
N ASP A 80 67.59 -1.34 -51.09
CA ASP A 80 66.72 -1.94 -52.10
C ASP A 80 65.53 -2.68 -51.44
N THR A 81 64.77 -3.44 -52.23
CA THR A 81 63.53 -4.09 -51.78
C THR A 81 63.62 -5.61 -51.79
N ILE A 82 63.25 -6.23 -50.66
CA ILE A 82 62.97 -7.67 -50.57
C ILE A 82 61.46 -7.87 -50.71
N THR A 83 61.04 -8.70 -51.66
CA THR A 83 59.64 -9.01 -51.94
C THR A 83 59.36 -10.48 -51.69
N GLN A 84 58.44 -10.78 -50.77
CA GLN A 84 57.83 -12.10 -50.65
C GLN A 84 56.96 -12.33 -51.91
N ALA A 85 57.25 -13.36 -52.70
CA ALA A 85 56.35 -13.70 -53.81
C ALA A 85 55.07 -14.38 -53.27
N THR A 86 54.02 -14.45 -54.11
CA THR A 86 52.77 -15.11 -53.73
C THR A 86 52.98 -16.59 -53.44
N GLU A 87 52.22 -17.14 -52.48
CA GLU A 87 52.28 -18.55 -52.06
C GLU A 87 53.63 -18.98 -51.42
N ILE A 88 54.50 -18.03 -51.04
CA ILE A 88 55.82 -18.32 -50.47
C ILE A 88 55.85 -18.08 -48.97
N GLU A 89 55.98 -19.16 -48.19
CA GLU A 89 56.17 -19.11 -46.73
C GLU A 89 57.59 -18.65 -46.36
N ILE A 90 57.70 -17.90 -45.27
CA ILE A 90 58.99 -17.52 -44.67
C ILE A 90 59.06 -18.05 -43.23
N THR A 91 60.09 -18.82 -42.93
CA THR A 91 60.41 -19.29 -41.58
C THR A 91 61.84 -18.88 -41.21
N CYS A 92 61.97 -18.14 -40.11
CA CYS A 92 63.23 -17.85 -39.44
C CYS A 92 63.33 -18.66 -38.16
N GLY A 93 64.47 -19.31 -37.94
CA GLY A 93 64.83 -20.00 -36.71
C GLY A 93 65.19 -19.05 -35.57
N THR A 94 66.06 -19.51 -34.68
CA THR A 94 66.40 -18.82 -33.42
C THR A 94 67.19 -17.52 -33.61
N SER A 95 67.82 -17.29 -34.76
CA SER A 95 68.49 -16.00 -35.05
C SER A 95 67.51 -14.90 -35.44
N GLY A 96 66.24 -15.23 -35.71
CA GLY A 96 65.16 -14.26 -35.87
C GLY A 96 65.21 -13.47 -37.18
N PHE A 97 64.62 -12.28 -37.18
CA PHE A 97 64.56 -11.35 -38.29
C PHE A 97 64.97 -9.97 -37.80
N SER A 98 66.01 -9.39 -38.39
CA SER A 98 66.47 -8.04 -38.04
C SER A 98 66.62 -7.17 -39.27
N MET A 99 65.96 -6.02 -39.28
CA MET A 99 65.98 -5.08 -40.39
C MET A 99 66.41 -3.69 -39.94
N PHE A 100 67.52 -3.23 -40.52
CA PHE A 100 68.08 -1.90 -40.23
C PHE A 100 68.14 -0.97 -41.45
N GLY A 101 67.82 -1.46 -42.64
CA GLY A 101 67.84 -0.74 -43.92
C GLY A 101 66.84 -1.31 -44.93
N GLY A 102 66.56 -0.58 -46.02
CA GLY A 102 65.78 -1.03 -47.17
C GLY A 102 64.26 -1.13 -46.97
N ASN A 103 63.61 -1.84 -47.89
CA ASN A 103 62.17 -2.13 -47.86
C ASN A 103 61.92 -3.64 -47.84
N PHE A 104 60.89 -4.07 -47.10
CA PHE A 104 60.36 -5.43 -47.15
C PHE A 104 58.88 -5.38 -47.56
N ASN A 105 58.51 -6.13 -48.59
CA ASN A 105 57.13 -6.25 -49.08
C ASN A 105 56.64 -7.69 -48.87
N GLY A 106 55.83 -7.89 -47.84
CA GLY A 106 55.09 -9.14 -47.64
C GLY A 106 53.98 -9.35 -48.68
N SER A 107 53.57 -10.61 -48.84
CA SER A 107 52.50 -11.06 -49.74
C SER A 107 51.39 -11.76 -48.93
N ASP A 108 50.94 -12.91 -49.39
CA ASP A 108 49.70 -13.59 -49.03
C ASP A 108 49.94 -14.94 -48.34
N GLU A 109 51.07 -15.06 -47.65
CA GLU A 109 51.50 -16.32 -47.04
C GLU A 109 52.24 -16.10 -45.71
N PHE A 110 52.25 -17.12 -44.84
CA PHE A 110 52.78 -17.03 -43.48
C PHE A 110 54.23 -16.54 -43.40
N ILE A 111 54.50 -15.65 -42.44
CA ILE A 111 55.85 -15.29 -41.98
C ILE A 111 55.99 -15.73 -40.53
N THR A 112 56.88 -16.67 -40.24
CA THR A 112 57.10 -17.24 -38.89
C THR A 112 58.52 -16.96 -38.41
N ILE A 113 58.64 -16.22 -37.32
CA ILE A 113 59.91 -15.84 -36.69
C ILE A 113 60.01 -16.51 -35.33
N ASN A 114 60.84 -17.55 -35.22
CA ASN A 114 61.01 -18.30 -33.97
C ASN A 114 61.93 -17.58 -32.96
N GLY A 115 62.74 -16.64 -33.43
CA GLY A 115 63.59 -15.77 -32.62
C GLY A 115 63.02 -14.36 -32.46
N THR A 116 63.90 -13.40 -32.21
CA THR A 116 63.57 -11.98 -32.10
C THR A 116 63.15 -11.38 -33.45
N PHE A 117 62.14 -10.51 -33.46
CA PHE A 117 61.77 -9.69 -34.60
C PHE A 117 62.12 -8.21 -34.32
N ILE A 118 63.02 -7.64 -35.12
CA ILE A 118 63.51 -6.25 -34.98
C ILE A 118 63.37 -5.52 -36.31
N ILE A 119 62.77 -4.33 -36.26
CA ILE A 119 62.88 -3.31 -37.32
C ILE A 119 63.33 -2.01 -36.66
N SER A 120 64.52 -1.54 -37.03
CA SER A 120 65.19 -0.41 -36.39
C SER A 120 66.01 0.34 -37.43
N GLY A 121 65.52 1.48 -37.92
CA GLY A 121 66.26 2.30 -38.85
C GLY A 121 65.41 3.39 -39.48
N SER A 122 65.88 4.63 -39.44
CA SER A 122 65.17 5.75 -40.04
C SER A 122 65.04 5.56 -41.55
N GLY A 123 63.81 5.52 -42.06
CA GLY A 123 63.54 5.30 -43.49
C GLY A 123 63.45 3.83 -43.91
N THR A 124 63.46 2.89 -42.96
CA THR A 124 63.09 1.50 -43.23
C THR A 124 61.58 1.35 -43.35
N SER A 125 61.13 0.52 -44.29
CA SER A 125 59.70 0.22 -44.49
C SER A 125 59.46 -1.28 -44.51
N PHE A 126 58.59 -1.76 -43.64
CA PHE A 126 58.15 -3.15 -43.63
C PHE A 126 56.65 -3.21 -43.87
N THR A 127 56.25 -3.79 -45.00
CA THR A 127 54.87 -4.21 -45.26
C THR A 127 54.75 -5.66 -44.85
N SER A 128 53.88 -5.95 -43.87
CA SER A 128 53.61 -7.30 -43.41
C SER A 128 52.89 -8.13 -44.48
N THR A 129 52.87 -9.45 -44.30
CA THR A 129 51.91 -10.31 -45.01
C THR A 129 50.47 -9.96 -44.63
N ASP A 130 49.52 -10.15 -45.55
CA ASP A 130 48.07 -10.04 -45.30
C ASP A 130 47.46 -11.26 -44.57
N ILE A 131 48.26 -12.30 -44.29
CA ILE A 131 47.84 -13.48 -43.51
C ILE A 131 48.29 -13.36 -42.05
N THR A 132 49.46 -13.88 -41.69
CA THR A 132 49.93 -13.89 -40.29
C THR A 132 51.45 -13.81 -40.22
N LEU A 133 51.93 -12.78 -39.53
CA LEU A 133 53.28 -12.65 -39.01
C LEU A 133 53.31 -13.20 -37.57
N THR A 134 53.92 -14.37 -37.38
CA THR A 134 54.14 -14.96 -36.06
C THR A 134 55.53 -14.58 -35.53
N ALA A 135 55.63 -14.06 -34.31
CA ALA A 135 56.91 -13.82 -33.63
C ALA A 135 56.92 -14.49 -32.25
N ASN A 136 57.87 -15.41 -32.02
CA ASN A 136 58.01 -16.17 -30.77
C ASN A 136 59.08 -15.59 -29.83
N GLY A 137 59.77 -14.53 -30.24
CA GLY A 137 60.68 -13.74 -29.40
C GLY A 137 60.21 -12.30 -29.22
N THR A 138 61.08 -11.43 -28.68
CA THR A 138 60.82 -10.00 -28.54
C THR A 138 60.45 -9.36 -29.88
N PHE A 139 59.42 -8.51 -29.88
CA PHE A 139 58.93 -7.78 -31.04
C PHE A 139 59.28 -6.29 -30.87
N THR A 140 60.11 -5.76 -31.76
CA THR A 140 60.64 -4.40 -31.59
C THR A 140 60.60 -3.61 -32.89
N LEU A 141 59.82 -2.53 -32.87
CA LEU A 141 59.87 -1.43 -33.85
C LEU A 141 60.49 -0.21 -33.17
N THR A 142 61.55 0.36 -33.73
CA THR A 142 62.18 1.59 -33.19
C THR A 142 62.66 2.52 -34.30
N ASP A 143 63.18 3.68 -33.89
CA ASP A 143 63.87 4.64 -34.78
C ASP A 143 63.00 5.15 -35.94
N SER A 144 61.69 5.23 -35.70
CA SER A 144 60.69 5.65 -36.70
C SER A 144 60.65 4.77 -37.95
N ALA A 145 60.95 3.47 -37.82
CA ALA A 145 60.66 2.48 -38.85
C ALA A 145 59.16 2.48 -39.18
N SER A 146 58.81 2.39 -40.48
CA SER A 146 57.42 2.27 -40.91
C SER A 146 56.99 0.81 -40.91
N PHE A 147 55.85 0.52 -40.27
CA PHE A 147 55.21 -0.79 -40.31
C PHE A 147 53.82 -0.65 -40.96
N THR A 148 53.63 -1.30 -42.10
CA THR A 148 52.33 -1.39 -42.77
C THR A 148 51.76 -2.78 -42.54
N HIS A 149 50.67 -2.87 -41.76
CA HIS A 149 50.07 -4.15 -41.36
C HIS A 149 49.46 -4.97 -42.51
N ASN A 150 49.17 -4.33 -43.67
CA ASN A 150 48.62 -4.97 -44.88
C ASN A 150 47.33 -5.78 -44.62
N SER A 151 46.46 -5.28 -43.74
CA SER A 151 45.29 -6.00 -43.21
C SER A 151 45.57 -7.42 -42.66
N GLY A 152 46.81 -7.76 -42.33
CA GLY A 152 47.19 -9.05 -41.77
C GLY A 152 47.29 -9.09 -40.25
N LYS A 153 47.55 -10.28 -39.72
CA LYS A 153 47.64 -10.56 -38.28
C LYS A 153 49.08 -10.57 -37.77
N VAL A 154 49.31 -9.97 -36.61
CA VAL A 154 50.50 -10.19 -35.79
C VAL A 154 50.15 -11.17 -34.67
N LYS A 155 50.83 -12.32 -34.61
CA LYS A 155 50.63 -13.35 -33.58
C LYS A 155 51.90 -13.51 -32.73
N LEU A 156 51.76 -13.45 -31.41
CA LEU A 156 52.84 -13.79 -30.48
C LEU A 156 52.46 -15.04 -29.69
N SER A 157 53.33 -16.05 -29.70
CA SER A 157 53.06 -17.38 -29.13
C SER A 157 54.20 -17.98 -28.31
N ALA A 158 55.08 -17.14 -27.76
CA ALA A 158 56.11 -17.59 -26.82
C ALA A 158 55.50 -18.28 -25.60
N THR A 159 56.01 -19.45 -25.22
CA THR A 159 55.45 -20.28 -24.13
C THR A 159 56.17 -20.12 -22.79
N SER A 160 57.14 -19.21 -22.69
CA SER A 160 57.89 -18.96 -21.46
C SER A 160 58.64 -17.64 -21.50
N GLY A 161 58.87 -17.04 -20.34
CA GLY A 161 59.62 -15.79 -20.21
C GLY A 161 58.79 -14.55 -20.55
N THR A 162 59.43 -13.39 -20.45
CA THR A 162 58.82 -12.09 -20.78
C THR A 162 59.24 -11.66 -22.18
N ILE A 163 58.25 -11.44 -23.04
CA ILE A 163 58.39 -10.94 -24.40
C ILE A 163 58.01 -9.46 -24.39
N ASN A 164 58.96 -8.60 -24.72
CA ASN A 164 58.69 -7.18 -24.85
C ASN A 164 58.10 -6.87 -26.22
N ILE A 165 57.12 -5.97 -26.24
CA ILE A 165 56.47 -5.46 -27.44
C ILE A 165 56.73 -3.96 -27.51
N THR A 166 57.37 -3.51 -28.59
CA THR A 166 57.57 -2.09 -28.89
C THR A 166 56.99 -1.81 -30.25
N SER A 167 55.93 -1.01 -30.31
CA SER A 167 55.19 -0.69 -31.53
C SER A 167 55.73 0.57 -32.23
N SER A 168 56.42 1.45 -31.51
CA SER A 168 56.82 2.79 -31.96
C SER A 168 55.65 3.57 -32.56
N SER A 169 54.49 3.50 -31.89
CA SER A 169 53.22 4.13 -32.31
C SER A 169 52.67 3.65 -33.66
N GLN A 170 53.17 2.53 -34.18
CA GLN A 170 52.57 1.86 -35.33
C GLN A 170 51.32 1.09 -34.90
N SER A 171 50.36 0.96 -35.81
CA SER A 171 49.16 0.15 -35.57
C SER A 171 49.33 -1.27 -36.11
N PHE A 172 48.79 -2.24 -35.39
CA PHE A 172 48.52 -3.57 -35.92
C PHE A 172 47.07 -3.63 -36.40
N TYR A 173 46.76 -4.52 -37.34
CA TYR A 173 45.38 -4.73 -37.78
C TYR A 173 44.69 -5.76 -36.90
N ASP A 174 45.05 -7.03 -37.08
CA ASP A 174 44.73 -8.09 -36.12
C ASP A 174 45.93 -8.38 -35.23
N PHE A 175 45.69 -8.58 -33.94
CA PHE A 175 46.72 -8.94 -32.98
C PHE A 175 46.27 -10.15 -32.16
N THR A 176 47.15 -11.13 -31.96
CA THR A 176 46.83 -12.33 -31.19
C THR A 176 47.94 -12.67 -30.21
N ILE A 177 47.56 -12.90 -28.95
CA ILE A 177 48.42 -13.47 -27.91
C ILE A 177 47.96 -14.90 -27.64
N ASP A 178 48.82 -15.89 -27.90
CA ASP A 178 48.49 -17.33 -27.82
C ASP A 178 49.69 -18.13 -27.30
N GLY A 179 50.29 -17.67 -26.20
CA GLY A 179 51.51 -18.23 -25.63
C GLY A 179 51.31 -18.76 -24.23
N VAL A 180 50.86 -20.01 -24.07
CA VAL A 180 50.66 -20.64 -22.76
C VAL A 180 51.96 -20.60 -21.95
N GLY A 181 51.95 -19.91 -20.80
CA GLY A 181 53.11 -19.76 -19.90
C GLY A 181 54.05 -18.59 -20.24
N GLY A 182 53.83 -17.88 -21.35
CA GLY A 182 54.53 -16.63 -21.68
C GLY A 182 53.91 -15.41 -21.01
N THR A 183 54.71 -14.35 -20.86
CA THR A 183 54.26 -13.00 -20.48
C THR A 183 54.61 -12.04 -21.60
N PHE A 184 53.65 -11.27 -22.09
CA PHE A 184 53.80 -10.34 -23.21
C PHE A 184 53.61 -8.93 -22.69
N SER A 185 54.71 -8.18 -22.55
CA SER A 185 54.74 -6.88 -21.89
C SER A 185 54.89 -5.76 -22.91
N LEU A 186 54.01 -4.76 -22.84
CA LEU A 186 54.17 -3.52 -23.58
C LEU A 186 55.36 -2.71 -23.05
N VAL A 187 56.05 -2.04 -23.97
CA VAL A 187 57.11 -1.06 -23.69
C VAL A 187 56.68 0.35 -24.12
N ASP A 188 55.62 0.45 -24.91
CA ASP A 188 54.93 1.66 -25.33
C ASP A 188 53.44 1.36 -25.57
N GLY A 189 52.64 2.40 -25.80
CA GLY A 189 51.23 2.23 -26.14
C GLY A 189 51.05 1.46 -27.45
N LEU A 190 49.95 0.72 -27.54
CA LEU A 190 49.64 -0.13 -28.71
C LEU A 190 48.26 0.23 -29.29
N THR A 191 48.16 0.22 -30.61
CA THR A 191 46.88 0.36 -31.34
C THR A 191 46.62 -0.88 -32.17
N VAL A 192 45.44 -1.47 -32.01
CA VAL A 192 44.95 -2.60 -32.81
C VAL A 192 43.69 -2.16 -33.54
N ALA A 193 43.76 -2.07 -34.86
CA ALA A 193 42.74 -1.43 -35.69
C ALA A 193 41.52 -2.32 -36.00
N ASN A 194 41.61 -3.65 -35.80
CA ASN A 194 40.53 -4.59 -36.05
C ASN A 194 40.24 -5.47 -34.82
N THR A 195 40.94 -6.59 -34.62
CA THR A 195 40.65 -7.48 -33.48
C THR A 195 41.89 -7.81 -32.67
N PHE A 196 41.78 -7.68 -31.34
CA PHE A 196 42.74 -8.23 -30.41
C PHE A 196 42.21 -9.53 -29.77
N ASP A 197 42.81 -10.67 -30.15
CA ASP A 197 42.54 -11.98 -29.57
C ASP A 197 43.54 -12.30 -28.45
N HIS A 198 43.12 -12.25 -27.18
CA HIS A 198 43.91 -12.75 -26.05
C HIS A 198 43.49 -14.19 -25.74
N THR A 199 44.18 -15.15 -26.35
CA THR A 199 43.80 -16.57 -26.31
C THR A 199 44.43 -17.30 -25.12
N ASN A 200 45.73 -17.08 -24.87
CA ASN A 200 46.51 -17.77 -23.84
C ASN A 200 47.69 -16.92 -23.36
N GLY A 201 48.13 -17.13 -22.10
CA GLY A 201 49.30 -16.46 -21.53
C GLY A 201 48.96 -15.13 -20.89
N ILE A 202 49.95 -14.46 -20.29
CA ILE A 202 49.73 -13.16 -19.63
C ILE A 202 50.00 -12.04 -20.64
N PHE A 203 49.03 -11.15 -20.84
CA PHE A 203 49.25 -9.89 -21.55
C PHE A 203 49.35 -8.75 -20.52
N ASP A 204 50.48 -8.07 -20.51
CA ASP A 204 50.80 -7.02 -19.55
C ASP A 204 50.94 -5.67 -20.27
N CYS A 205 49.95 -4.80 -20.08
CA CYS A 205 49.98 -3.46 -20.63
C CYS A 205 51.07 -2.59 -19.97
N ASN A 206 51.60 -3.00 -18.80
CA ASN A 206 52.71 -2.33 -18.13
C ASN A 206 52.48 -0.82 -17.99
N ASP A 207 51.25 -0.46 -17.58
CA ASP A 207 50.74 0.91 -17.40
C ASP A 207 50.63 1.77 -18.68
N PHE A 208 50.83 1.20 -19.87
CA PHE A 208 50.65 1.89 -21.14
C PHE A 208 49.21 1.81 -21.65
N ASP A 209 48.81 2.83 -22.41
CA ASP A 209 47.50 2.87 -23.07
C ASP A 209 47.39 1.84 -24.19
N LEU A 210 46.19 1.26 -24.32
CA LEU A 210 45.84 0.33 -25.39
C LEU A 210 44.60 0.86 -26.11
N SER A 211 44.67 1.00 -27.43
CA SER A 211 43.55 1.42 -28.27
C SER A 211 43.11 0.28 -29.17
N LEU A 212 41.88 -0.20 -29.00
CA LEU A 212 41.33 -1.37 -29.66
C LEU A 212 40.06 -1.02 -30.43
N HIS A 213 39.83 -1.72 -31.53
CA HIS A 213 38.49 -1.89 -32.07
C HIS A 213 37.77 -3.02 -31.31
N ASP A 214 37.99 -4.29 -31.66
CA ASP A 214 37.42 -5.44 -30.93
C ASP A 214 38.42 -6.09 -29.96
N LEU A 215 37.91 -6.67 -28.86
CA LEU A 215 38.67 -7.43 -27.87
C LEU A 215 38.02 -8.78 -27.60
N VAL A 216 38.79 -9.85 -27.71
CA VAL A 216 38.32 -11.22 -27.43
C VAL A 216 39.19 -11.84 -26.34
N PHE A 217 38.57 -12.15 -25.21
CA PHE A 217 39.15 -13.00 -24.18
C PHE A 217 38.80 -14.46 -24.48
N GLY A 218 39.83 -15.27 -24.76
CA GLY A 218 39.70 -16.68 -25.04
C GLY A 218 39.43 -17.51 -23.79
N SER A 219 38.80 -18.67 -23.94
CA SER A 219 38.50 -19.58 -22.82
C SER A 219 39.74 -20.26 -22.20
N GLY A 220 40.94 -20.01 -22.73
CA GLY A 220 42.20 -20.53 -22.22
C GLY A 220 42.83 -19.66 -21.12
N LEU A 221 42.27 -18.48 -20.86
CA LEU A 221 42.80 -17.54 -19.88
C LEU A 221 42.46 -17.95 -18.44
N SER A 222 43.38 -17.65 -17.54
CA SER A 222 43.21 -17.68 -16.09
C SER A 222 42.82 -16.30 -15.55
N ASN A 223 42.36 -16.26 -14.30
CA ASN A 223 42.03 -15.00 -13.63
C ASN A 223 43.24 -14.05 -13.60
N GLY A 224 43.05 -12.84 -14.12
CA GLY A 224 44.06 -11.79 -14.13
C GLY A 224 45.17 -11.93 -15.19
N ASP A 225 44.99 -12.79 -16.20
CA ASP A 225 45.96 -12.93 -17.29
C ASP A 225 46.07 -11.65 -18.15
N PHE A 226 45.02 -10.84 -18.23
CA PHE A 226 45.07 -9.51 -18.84
C PHE A 226 45.35 -8.46 -17.77
N LYS A 227 46.58 -7.95 -17.72
CA LYS A 227 47.00 -6.91 -16.80
C LYS A 227 46.92 -5.55 -17.49
N ALA A 228 45.83 -4.84 -17.27
CA ALA A 228 45.63 -3.51 -17.84
C ALA A 228 46.60 -2.46 -17.24
N GLY A 229 47.00 -2.63 -15.98
CA GLY A 229 47.77 -1.59 -15.26
C GLY A 229 46.98 -0.29 -15.14
N SER A 230 47.67 0.83 -14.90
CA SER A 230 47.06 2.17 -14.81
C SER A 230 46.81 2.86 -16.14
N GLY A 231 47.15 2.22 -17.26
CA GLY A 231 46.87 2.74 -18.60
C GLY A 231 45.38 2.69 -18.93
N THR A 232 44.95 3.50 -19.90
CA THR A 232 43.56 3.48 -20.38
C THR A 232 43.42 2.46 -21.52
N ILE A 233 42.53 1.50 -21.35
CA ILE A 233 42.12 0.55 -22.38
C ILE A 233 40.90 1.13 -23.10
N THR A 234 41.13 1.76 -24.26
CA THR A 234 40.08 2.37 -25.07
C THR A 234 39.57 1.36 -26.10
N ILE A 235 38.26 1.09 -26.10
CA ILE A 235 37.64 0.11 -26.99
C ILE A 235 36.53 0.79 -27.80
N SER A 236 36.57 0.63 -29.12
CA SER A 236 35.61 1.23 -30.06
C SER A 236 34.66 0.23 -30.72
N GLY A 237 34.91 -1.07 -30.54
CA GLY A 237 34.09 -2.19 -31.01
C GLY A 237 33.60 -3.07 -29.85
N THR A 238 33.42 -4.36 -30.15
CA THR A 238 32.86 -5.35 -29.22
C THR A 238 33.90 -5.97 -28.29
N VAL A 239 33.44 -6.41 -27.11
CA VAL A 239 34.21 -7.26 -26.19
C VAL A 239 33.52 -8.61 -26.04
N ASN A 240 34.26 -9.70 -26.25
CA ASN A 240 33.77 -11.06 -26.02
C ASN A 240 34.55 -11.74 -24.90
N GLN A 241 33.89 -11.96 -23.77
CA GLN A 241 34.45 -12.60 -22.59
C GLN A 241 34.09 -14.10 -22.56
N ASN A 242 35.05 -14.97 -22.88
CA ASN A 242 34.89 -16.43 -22.81
C ASN A 242 35.63 -17.06 -21.61
N SER A 243 36.11 -16.26 -20.67
CA SER A 243 36.81 -16.68 -19.45
C SER A 243 36.30 -15.91 -18.23
N ASP A 244 36.50 -16.49 -17.06
CA ASP A 244 36.11 -15.92 -15.76
C ASP A 244 37.24 -15.00 -15.25
N ASP A 245 36.89 -13.76 -14.89
CA ASP A 245 37.81 -12.70 -14.45
C ASP A 245 39.12 -12.57 -15.25
N PRO A 246 39.12 -12.52 -16.60
CA PRO A 246 40.36 -12.40 -17.37
C PRO A 246 41.21 -11.16 -17.00
N ILE A 247 40.58 -10.09 -16.51
CA ILE A 247 41.25 -8.82 -16.22
C ILE A 247 41.71 -8.77 -14.76
N ALA A 248 42.99 -8.42 -14.55
CA ALA A 248 43.49 -8.06 -13.23
C ALA A 248 42.95 -6.67 -12.86
N TYR A 249 41.91 -6.63 -12.02
CA TYR A 249 41.14 -5.41 -11.79
C TYR A 249 41.97 -4.27 -11.18
N GLU A 250 42.85 -4.54 -10.21
CA GLU A 250 43.72 -3.59 -9.46
C GLU A 250 43.61 -2.10 -9.81
N THR A 251 44.14 -1.66 -10.95
CA THR A 251 44.13 -0.26 -11.41
C THR A 251 43.56 -0.07 -12.82
N SER A 252 42.89 -1.09 -13.36
CA SER A 252 42.42 -1.12 -14.75
C SER A 252 41.42 0.01 -15.05
N HIS A 253 41.56 0.67 -16.20
CA HIS A 253 40.56 1.60 -16.71
C HIS A 253 40.11 1.21 -18.12
N PHE A 254 38.83 0.83 -18.24
CA PHE A 254 38.20 0.57 -19.53
C PHE A 254 37.35 1.77 -19.94
N LEU A 255 37.63 2.33 -21.12
CA LEU A 255 36.89 3.43 -21.73
C LEU A 255 36.24 2.95 -23.03
N LEU A 256 34.91 2.90 -23.03
CA LEU A 256 34.13 2.44 -24.16
C LEU A 256 33.65 3.62 -25.00
N THR A 257 33.98 3.59 -26.28
CA THR A 257 33.80 4.71 -27.23
C THR A 257 32.94 4.35 -28.44
N GLY A 258 32.65 3.05 -28.63
CA GLY A 258 31.87 2.52 -29.75
C GLY A 258 30.37 2.58 -29.51
N ASN A 259 29.63 3.16 -30.45
CA ASN A 259 28.18 3.31 -30.36
C ASN A 259 27.43 2.10 -30.95
N GLY A 260 26.52 1.51 -30.18
CA GLY A 260 25.79 0.29 -30.53
C GLY A 260 26.57 -0.99 -30.24
N GLU A 261 27.71 -0.88 -29.55
CA GLU A 261 28.61 -2.00 -29.27
C GLU A 261 28.26 -2.71 -27.95
N SER A 262 28.94 -3.84 -27.70
CA SER A 262 28.62 -4.66 -26.54
C SER A 262 29.81 -5.35 -25.89
N TRP A 263 29.66 -5.59 -24.58
CA TRP A 263 30.42 -6.56 -23.80
C TRP A 263 29.56 -7.80 -23.64
N ALA A 264 29.91 -8.88 -24.33
CA ALA A 264 29.23 -10.17 -24.21
C ALA A 264 29.97 -11.05 -23.21
N THR A 265 29.24 -11.54 -22.20
CA THR A 265 29.75 -12.55 -21.25
C THR A 265 28.97 -13.87 -21.38
N GLY A 266 29.47 -14.91 -20.72
CA GLY A 266 28.85 -16.22 -20.61
C GLY A 266 28.32 -16.52 -19.20
N ASN A 267 27.65 -17.66 -19.07
CA ASN A 267 27.10 -18.13 -17.79
C ASN A 267 28.20 -18.37 -16.75
N GLY A 268 28.17 -17.58 -15.66
CA GLY A 268 29.11 -17.70 -14.54
C GLY A 268 30.54 -17.24 -14.86
N LEU A 269 30.69 -16.43 -15.91
CA LEU A 269 31.93 -15.70 -16.21
C LEU A 269 31.79 -14.30 -15.62
N ASP A 270 32.32 -14.12 -14.41
CA ASP A 270 32.30 -12.85 -13.70
C ASP A 270 33.45 -11.95 -14.20
N GLN A 271 33.30 -10.65 -13.96
CA GLN A 271 34.37 -9.70 -14.22
C GLN A 271 34.31 -8.58 -13.20
N ASP A 272 35.40 -8.46 -12.46
CA ASP A 272 35.69 -7.33 -11.59
C ASP A 272 36.46 -6.24 -12.33
N PHE A 273 36.00 -4.99 -12.24
CA PHE A 273 36.63 -3.82 -12.82
C PHE A 273 37.09 -2.88 -11.71
N TYR A 274 38.20 -2.19 -11.93
CA TYR A 274 38.53 -1.02 -11.10
C TYR A 274 37.79 0.22 -11.60
N LYS A 275 38.04 0.65 -12.84
CA LYS A 275 37.27 1.71 -13.53
C LYS A 275 36.62 1.22 -14.81
N PHE A 276 35.35 1.57 -14.99
CA PHE A 276 34.55 1.26 -16.17
C PHE A 276 33.82 2.53 -16.62
N SER A 277 34.12 3.00 -17.82
CA SER A 277 33.62 4.27 -18.34
C SER A 277 33.01 4.12 -19.73
N ILE A 278 31.90 4.81 -19.95
CA ILE A 278 31.26 4.95 -21.26
C ILE A 278 31.35 6.41 -21.66
N ALA A 279 31.89 6.66 -22.85
CA ALA A 279 32.11 8.01 -23.35
C ALA A 279 30.81 8.75 -23.70
N ASP A 280 30.90 10.07 -23.89
CA ASP A 280 29.76 10.93 -24.25
C ASP A 280 29.04 10.43 -25.51
N GLY A 281 27.70 10.39 -25.44
CA GLY A 281 26.83 10.03 -26.56
C GLY A 281 26.95 8.59 -27.06
N VAL A 282 27.55 7.69 -26.25
CA VAL A 282 27.73 6.28 -26.61
C VAL A 282 26.61 5.42 -26.04
N ASP A 283 25.96 4.66 -26.91
CA ASP A 283 25.10 3.54 -26.54
C ASP A 283 25.94 2.25 -26.44
N PHE A 284 26.03 1.64 -25.26
CA PHE A 284 26.78 0.41 -25.05
C PHE A 284 26.00 -0.62 -24.23
N SER A 285 26.13 -1.90 -24.59
CA SER A 285 25.39 -3.00 -23.95
C SER A 285 26.29 -4.01 -23.24
N PHE A 286 26.00 -4.33 -21.98
CA PHE A 286 26.53 -5.53 -21.31
C PHE A 286 25.50 -6.67 -21.42
N THR A 287 25.87 -7.75 -22.09
CA THR A 287 24.94 -8.80 -22.53
C THR A 287 25.39 -10.19 -22.11
N GLY A 288 24.47 -11.16 -22.12
CA GLY A 288 24.77 -12.55 -21.78
C GLY A 288 24.85 -12.83 -20.27
N ILE A 289 24.51 -11.85 -19.44
CA ILE A 289 24.53 -11.98 -17.99
C ILE A 289 23.43 -12.97 -17.54
N THR A 290 23.80 -14.04 -16.87
CA THR A 290 22.88 -15.06 -16.33
C THR A 290 22.75 -14.95 -14.82
N THR A 291 21.83 -15.70 -14.20
CA THR A 291 21.62 -15.69 -12.74
C THR A 291 22.86 -16.05 -11.91
N ASN A 292 23.88 -16.66 -12.54
CA ASN A 292 25.14 -17.02 -11.88
C ASN A 292 26.20 -15.92 -11.97
N ASN A 293 25.93 -14.82 -12.69
CA ASN A 293 26.90 -13.75 -12.89
C ASN A 293 26.73 -12.61 -11.87
N SER A 294 27.85 -12.07 -11.43
CA SER A 294 27.98 -10.92 -10.52
C SER A 294 29.19 -10.05 -10.90
N HIS A 295 29.02 -9.18 -11.91
CA HIS A 295 30.05 -8.20 -12.29
C HIS A 295 30.10 -7.03 -11.31
N THR A 296 31.30 -6.52 -11.02
CA THR A 296 31.50 -5.46 -10.02
C THR A 296 32.47 -4.40 -10.50
N VAL A 297 32.15 -3.12 -10.26
CA VAL A 297 33.07 -1.99 -10.40
C VAL A 297 33.46 -1.51 -9.01
N PHE A 298 34.75 -1.56 -8.69
CA PHE A 298 35.27 -1.30 -7.35
C PHE A 298 35.64 0.16 -7.09
N ASP A 299 35.98 0.95 -8.11
CA ASP A 299 36.48 2.33 -7.96
C ASP A 299 35.63 3.37 -8.69
N GLU A 300 35.49 3.31 -10.02
CA GLU A 300 34.77 4.37 -10.73
C GLU A 300 33.92 3.81 -11.87
N PHE A 301 32.62 4.00 -11.76
CA PHE A 301 31.67 3.78 -12.86
C PHE A 301 31.24 5.14 -13.41
N THR A 302 31.56 5.39 -14.68
CA THR A 302 31.35 6.70 -15.30
C THR A 302 30.49 6.59 -16.56
N LEU A 303 29.43 7.39 -16.63
CA LEU A 303 28.61 7.57 -17.84
C LEU A 303 28.73 9.02 -18.32
N GLY A 304 29.30 9.18 -19.51
CA GLY A 304 29.44 10.46 -20.19
C GLY A 304 28.10 11.05 -20.63
N VAL A 305 28.11 12.34 -21.01
CA VAL A 305 26.90 13.10 -21.35
C VAL A 305 26.10 12.41 -22.45
N GLY A 306 24.82 12.14 -22.19
CA GLY A 306 23.90 11.52 -23.15
C GLY A 306 24.26 10.08 -23.53
N SER A 307 25.08 9.40 -22.75
CA SER A 307 25.41 7.98 -22.96
C SER A 307 24.30 7.06 -22.47
N LYS A 308 24.27 5.82 -22.97
CA LYS A 308 23.35 4.78 -22.53
C LYS A 308 24.10 3.49 -22.21
N PHE A 309 23.89 2.96 -21.00
CA PHE A 309 24.37 1.66 -20.60
C PHE A 309 23.22 0.66 -20.49
N THR A 310 23.22 -0.36 -21.34
CA THR A 310 22.17 -1.39 -21.34
C THR A 310 22.68 -2.68 -20.73
N VAL A 311 22.04 -3.18 -19.68
CA VAL A 311 22.37 -4.48 -19.08
C VAL A 311 21.26 -5.47 -19.42
N SER A 312 21.60 -6.58 -20.08
CA SER A 312 20.63 -7.58 -20.53
C SER A 312 20.88 -8.98 -19.96
N GLY A 313 19.80 -9.63 -19.52
CA GLY A 313 19.81 -10.99 -19.00
C GLY A 313 19.16 -11.09 -17.62
N ASN A 314 19.68 -11.97 -16.76
CA ASN A 314 19.08 -12.32 -15.45
C ASN A 314 20.07 -12.31 -14.27
N GLY A 315 21.29 -11.80 -14.46
CA GLY A 315 22.28 -11.69 -13.38
C GLY A 315 22.47 -10.28 -12.87
N THR A 316 23.65 -10.03 -12.29
CA THR A 316 23.92 -8.80 -11.55
C THR A 316 25.10 -8.03 -12.11
N PHE A 317 24.95 -6.70 -12.19
CA PHE A 317 26.05 -5.75 -12.39
C PHE A 317 26.03 -4.75 -11.22
N LYS A 318 27.20 -4.41 -10.66
CA LYS A 318 27.30 -3.67 -9.40
C LYS A 318 28.33 -2.57 -9.44
N VAL A 319 28.05 -1.48 -8.72
CA VAL A 319 29.01 -0.43 -8.40
C VAL A 319 29.17 -0.38 -6.88
N GLN A 320 30.40 -0.49 -6.39
CA GLN A 320 30.70 -0.30 -4.98
C GLN A 320 30.77 1.20 -4.66
N SER A 321 30.23 1.64 -3.52
CA SER A 321 30.12 3.07 -3.19
C SER A 321 31.44 3.80 -2.98
N GLY A 322 32.51 3.06 -2.69
CA GLY A 322 33.75 3.63 -2.17
C GLY A 322 33.63 4.21 -0.77
N ALA A 323 34.76 4.73 -0.27
CA ALA A 323 34.88 5.36 1.04
C ALA A 323 34.28 6.77 1.09
N ALA A 324 34.18 7.47 -0.05
CA ALA A 324 33.62 8.81 -0.14
C ALA A 324 32.18 8.84 -0.73
N GLY A 325 31.68 7.71 -1.25
CA GLY A 325 30.33 7.64 -1.82
C GLY A 325 30.21 8.20 -3.23
N ASP A 326 31.33 8.34 -3.94
CA ASP A 326 31.51 9.08 -5.20
C ASP A 326 31.88 8.19 -6.40
N HIS A 327 31.81 6.87 -6.24
CA HIS A 327 32.19 5.90 -7.28
C HIS A 327 31.16 5.77 -8.42
N PHE A 328 29.94 6.28 -8.26
CA PHE A 328 28.88 6.26 -9.26
C PHE A 328 28.72 7.65 -9.85
N ILE A 329 29.39 7.92 -10.98
CA ILE A 329 29.48 9.25 -11.60
C ILE A 329 28.70 9.23 -12.92
N VAL A 330 27.51 9.82 -12.92
CA VAL A 330 26.63 9.76 -14.09
C VAL A 330 26.11 11.15 -14.45
N ASP A 331 26.18 11.51 -15.72
CA ASP A 331 25.55 12.74 -16.20
C ASP A 331 24.02 12.61 -16.18
N PRO A 332 23.27 13.66 -15.78
CA PRO A 332 21.80 13.64 -15.72
C PRO A 332 21.08 13.22 -16.99
N THR A 333 21.71 13.35 -18.16
CA THR A 333 21.14 12.98 -19.47
C THR A 333 21.42 11.54 -19.87
N SER A 334 22.21 10.80 -19.08
CA SER A 334 22.57 9.42 -19.36
C SER A 334 21.50 8.44 -18.87
N GLU A 335 21.39 7.31 -19.57
CA GLU A 335 20.43 6.25 -19.27
C GLU A 335 21.14 4.95 -18.85
N ILE A 336 20.62 4.30 -17.80
CA ILE A 336 20.90 2.89 -17.51
C ILE A 336 19.62 2.11 -17.79
N GLU A 337 19.69 1.21 -18.77
CA GLU A 337 18.57 0.38 -19.20
C GLU A 337 18.77 -1.09 -18.76
N LEU A 338 17.73 -1.70 -18.22
CA LEU A 338 17.69 -3.09 -17.83
C LEU A 338 16.72 -3.86 -18.72
N LEU A 339 17.24 -4.87 -19.44
CA LEU A 339 16.46 -5.77 -20.29
C LEU A 339 16.45 -7.19 -19.70
N GLY A 340 15.25 -7.72 -19.41
CA GLY A 340 15.10 -8.98 -18.69
C GLY A 340 15.07 -8.79 -17.17
N ALA A 341 15.29 -9.86 -16.41
CA ALA A 341 15.20 -9.84 -14.95
C ALA A 341 16.55 -9.53 -14.28
N CYS A 342 17.43 -8.77 -14.95
CA CYS A 342 18.73 -8.39 -14.42
C CYS A 342 18.59 -7.43 -13.23
N VAL A 343 19.64 -7.40 -12.41
CA VAL A 343 19.73 -6.53 -11.25
C VAL A 343 20.93 -5.60 -11.44
N PHE A 344 20.70 -4.30 -11.39
CA PHE A 344 21.77 -3.30 -11.34
C PHE A 344 21.86 -2.72 -9.95
N HIS A 345 22.95 -3.00 -9.25
CA HIS A 345 23.24 -2.35 -7.99
C HIS A 345 23.87 -0.99 -8.29
N ILE A 346 23.06 0.06 -8.17
CA ILE A 346 23.51 1.45 -8.28
C ILE A 346 24.61 1.71 -7.26
N CYS A 347 24.46 1.11 -6.09
CA CYS A 347 25.44 1.18 -5.02
C CYS A 347 25.38 -0.08 -4.14
N GLU A 348 26.54 -0.66 -3.89
CA GLU A 348 26.80 -1.56 -2.78
C GLU A 348 27.71 -0.90 -1.74
N PHE A 349 27.19 -0.68 -0.52
CA PHE A 349 28.00 -0.10 0.56
C PHE A 349 28.98 -1.13 1.13
N SER A 350 30.27 -0.78 1.12
CA SER A 350 31.34 -1.53 1.78
C SER A 350 31.69 -0.98 3.17
N ASP A 351 31.40 0.30 3.43
CA ASP A 351 31.92 1.05 4.57
C ASP A 351 30.85 1.93 5.24
N ASN A 352 31.28 2.78 6.18
CA ASN A 352 30.42 3.75 6.89
C ASN A 352 30.31 5.04 6.08
N THR A 353 29.66 4.97 4.93
CA THR A 353 29.67 6.04 3.94
C THR A 353 28.27 6.55 3.62
N THR A 354 28.20 7.83 3.26
CA THR A 354 27.02 8.40 2.61
C THR A 354 27.19 8.20 1.11
N PHE A 355 26.29 7.47 0.47
CA PHE A 355 26.23 7.38 -0.98
C PHE A 355 25.54 8.64 -1.51
N LEU A 356 26.26 9.39 -2.34
CA LEU A 356 25.74 10.57 -3.03
C LEU A 356 25.12 10.10 -4.34
N TRP A 357 23.79 10.04 -4.40
CA TRP A 357 23.12 9.50 -5.58
C TRP A 357 23.01 10.58 -6.66
N ASP A 358 23.92 10.50 -7.63
CA ASP A 358 23.96 11.35 -8.81
C ASP A 358 22.74 11.15 -9.74
N PRO A 359 22.32 12.21 -10.47
CA PRO A 359 21.20 12.15 -11.40
C PRO A 359 21.45 11.18 -12.55
N CYS A 360 20.46 10.35 -12.85
CA CYS A 360 20.47 9.46 -14.00
C CYS A 360 19.04 9.06 -14.41
N ILE A 361 18.87 8.65 -15.67
CA ILE A 361 17.64 8.03 -16.15
C ILE A 361 17.77 6.52 -15.95
N LEU A 362 16.88 5.92 -15.17
CA LEU A 362 16.89 4.49 -14.90
C LEU A 362 15.67 3.84 -15.53
N THR A 363 15.86 2.94 -16.50
CA THR A 363 14.78 2.28 -17.25
C THR A 363 14.86 0.77 -17.09
N GLY A 364 13.79 0.11 -16.65
CA GLY A 364 13.79 -1.34 -16.46
C GLY A 364 12.45 -1.90 -16.04
N THR A 365 11.62 -2.30 -17.01
CA THR A 365 10.26 -2.82 -16.73
C THR A 365 10.28 -4.10 -15.90
N ASP A 366 11.14 -5.06 -16.27
CA ASP A 366 11.26 -6.37 -15.60
C ASP A 366 12.52 -6.47 -14.71
N GLY A 367 13.48 -5.56 -14.91
CA GLY A 367 14.72 -5.46 -14.14
C GLY A 367 14.51 -4.86 -12.75
N THR A 368 15.51 -4.99 -11.89
CA THR A 368 15.51 -4.36 -10.56
C THR A 368 16.71 -3.46 -10.37
N PHE A 369 16.48 -2.18 -10.12
CA PHE A 369 17.49 -1.29 -9.58
C PHE A 369 17.59 -1.52 -8.07
N ARG A 370 18.81 -1.64 -7.56
CA ARG A 370 19.06 -1.98 -6.17
C ARG A 370 20.06 -1.06 -5.50
N LEU A 371 19.78 -0.70 -4.25
CA LEU A 371 20.78 -0.18 -3.30
C LEU A 371 20.85 -1.12 -2.09
N SER A 372 22.04 -1.62 -1.77
CA SER A 372 22.24 -2.57 -0.66
C SER A 372 23.63 -2.46 -0.05
N SER A 373 23.89 -3.19 1.03
CA SER A 373 25.22 -3.29 1.63
C SER A 373 25.52 -4.70 2.14
N ASN A 374 26.80 -4.93 2.46
CA ASN A 374 27.29 -6.17 3.07
C ASN A 374 28.11 -5.98 4.36
N ALA A 375 28.28 -4.75 4.87
CA ALA A 375 29.18 -4.50 6.02
C ALA A 375 28.45 -4.46 7.39
N GLY A 376 29.17 -4.75 8.49
CA GLY A 376 28.58 -5.14 9.79
C GLY A 376 28.22 -4.07 10.83
N SER A 377 28.62 -2.79 10.71
CA SER A 377 28.28 -1.69 11.65
C SER A 377 28.48 -0.31 11.01
N GLY A 378 27.91 0.80 11.55
CA GLY A 378 28.13 2.15 11.00
C GLY A 378 26.96 3.16 11.01
N THR A 379 27.12 4.25 10.26
CA THR A 379 26.02 5.07 9.73
C THR A 379 26.12 5.01 8.21
N ARG A 380 24.99 4.78 7.53
CA ARG A 380 24.91 4.75 6.07
C ARG A 380 23.73 5.57 5.61
N LEU A 381 23.99 6.52 4.72
CA LEU A 381 22.95 7.40 4.20
C LEU A 381 22.95 7.30 2.68
N ILE A 382 21.77 7.25 2.09
CA ILE A 382 21.59 7.54 0.67
C ILE A 382 21.11 8.98 0.61
N GLN A 383 21.86 9.86 -0.04
CA GLN A 383 21.46 11.25 -0.18
C GLN A 383 21.27 11.59 -1.66
N LEU A 384 20.05 11.95 -2.03
CA LEU A 384 19.75 12.37 -3.40
C LEU A 384 20.48 13.68 -3.69
N GLN A 385 21.15 13.75 -4.85
CA GLN A 385 21.78 14.97 -5.35
C GLN A 385 20.91 15.72 -6.36
N ALA A 386 19.83 15.09 -6.83
CA ALA A 386 18.87 15.61 -7.79
C ALA A 386 17.58 14.79 -7.77
N ASN A 387 16.57 15.22 -8.53
CA ASN A 387 15.37 14.42 -8.76
C ASN A 387 15.72 13.14 -9.53
N ILE A 388 15.24 12.00 -9.05
CA ILE A 388 15.52 10.69 -9.65
C ILE A 388 14.25 10.07 -10.23
N LEU A 389 14.34 9.52 -11.44
CA LEU A 389 13.30 8.71 -12.07
C LEU A 389 13.76 7.27 -12.25
N VAL A 390 13.01 6.35 -11.65
CA VAL A 390 13.13 4.90 -11.84
C VAL A 390 11.91 4.40 -12.62
N SER A 391 12.07 4.24 -13.93
CA SER A 391 11.09 3.62 -14.83
C SER A 391 11.10 2.10 -14.68
N GLY A 392 10.78 1.60 -13.48
CA GLY A 392 10.86 0.20 -13.14
C GLY A 392 10.68 -0.08 -11.66
N LYS A 393 11.21 -1.22 -11.22
CA LYS A 393 11.24 -1.62 -9.81
C LYS A 393 12.50 -1.09 -9.11
N LEU A 394 12.30 -0.49 -7.93
CA LEU A 394 13.38 -0.11 -7.03
C LEU A 394 13.36 -0.99 -5.79
N THR A 395 14.52 -1.51 -5.39
CA THR A 395 14.68 -2.22 -4.12
C THR A 395 15.80 -1.59 -3.31
N ILE A 396 15.51 -1.22 -2.07
CA ILE A 396 16.53 -0.84 -1.08
C ILE A 396 16.56 -1.87 0.03
N GLY A 397 17.70 -2.03 0.70
CA GLY A 397 17.81 -2.87 1.90
C GLY A 397 18.82 -4.02 1.82
N GLU A 398 19.16 -4.55 2.97
CA GLU A 398 20.39 -5.31 3.22
C GLU A 398 20.14 -6.74 3.72
N ASN A 399 21.16 -7.61 3.64
CA ASN A 399 21.16 -8.93 4.25
C ASN A 399 21.44 -8.85 5.78
N ALA A 400 21.02 -9.86 6.53
CA ALA A 400 20.85 -9.77 7.98
C ALA A 400 22.18 -9.78 8.77
N ASN A 401 22.76 -8.63 9.15
CA ASN A 401 23.76 -8.52 10.25
C ASN A 401 24.06 -7.09 10.80
N TYR A 402 23.48 -6.01 10.28
CA TYR A 402 23.91 -4.64 10.60
C TYR A 402 23.05 -3.88 11.63
N PHE A 403 23.65 -3.32 12.69
CA PHE A 403 22.95 -2.62 13.80
C PHE A 403 23.06 -1.07 13.80
N GLY A 404 23.65 -0.48 12.77
CA GLY A 404 23.88 0.97 12.68
C GLY A 404 22.71 1.78 12.13
N THR A 405 22.92 3.09 11.92
CA THR A 405 21.89 3.99 11.33
C THR A 405 21.80 3.84 9.80
N ARG A 406 20.59 3.82 9.23
CA ARG A 406 20.32 3.71 7.77
C ARG A 406 19.15 4.57 7.34
N GLU A 407 19.39 5.55 6.49
CA GLU A 407 18.34 6.46 6.01
C GLU A 407 18.53 6.81 4.52
N VAL A 408 17.41 6.98 3.82
CA VAL A 408 17.35 7.66 2.52
C VAL A 408 16.92 9.10 2.81
N ASP A 409 17.84 10.03 2.66
CA ASP A 409 17.58 11.46 2.71
C ASP A 409 17.28 11.98 1.31
N PHE A 410 16.05 12.43 1.12
CA PHE A 410 15.59 12.98 -0.16
C PHE A 410 16.21 14.35 -0.42
N ASN A 411 16.73 15.03 0.60
CA ASN A 411 17.53 16.26 0.44
C ASN A 411 16.86 17.31 -0.45
N THR A 412 15.54 17.51 -0.30
CA THR A 412 14.68 18.41 -1.09
C THR A 412 14.44 18.02 -2.55
N PHE A 413 14.85 16.82 -2.96
CA PHE A 413 14.60 16.25 -4.29
C PHE A 413 13.54 15.15 -4.27
N ASP A 414 12.93 14.92 -5.43
CA ASP A 414 11.89 13.91 -5.62
C ASP A 414 12.48 12.57 -6.06
N LEU A 415 11.87 11.47 -5.57
CA LEU A 415 12.13 10.11 -6.07
C LEU A 415 10.85 9.57 -6.71
N ASN A 416 10.89 9.32 -8.01
CA ASN A 416 9.76 8.80 -8.77
C ASN A 416 10.03 7.37 -9.22
N VAL A 417 9.31 6.40 -8.66
CA VAL A 417 9.39 4.98 -9.04
C VAL A 417 8.11 4.60 -9.75
N THR A 418 8.16 4.26 -11.03
CA THR A 418 6.94 3.91 -11.80
C THR A 418 6.40 2.52 -11.49
N GLY A 419 7.25 1.60 -10.99
CA GLY A 419 6.87 0.26 -10.56
C GLY A 419 6.81 0.12 -9.04
N ASN A 420 7.14 -1.08 -8.55
CA ASN A 420 7.15 -1.36 -7.12
C ASN A 420 8.37 -0.76 -6.44
N PHE A 421 8.18 -0.20 -5.25
CA PHE A 421 9.25 0.21 -4.35
C PHE A 421 9.31 -0.71 -3.12
N ILE A 422 10.37 -1.51 -3.05
CA ILE A 422 10.57 -2.49 -1.97
C ILE A 422 11.68 -2.02 -1.04
N ASN A 423 11.33 -1.78 0.22
CA ASN A 423 12.28 -1.58 1.30
C ASN A 423 12.46 -2.93 2.04
N ALA A 424 13.50 -3.69 1.72
CA ALA A 424 13.57 -5.15 1.86
C ALA A 424 13.41 -5.73 3.29
N SER A 425 13.03 -7.02 3.32
CA SER A 425 12.46 -7.81 4.42
C SER A 425 13.29 -7.94 5.71
N SER A 426 14.62 -8.00 5.66
CA SER A 426 15.44 -8.27 6.85
C SER A 426 15.89 -7.03 7.63
N ARG A 427 16.27 -5.95 6.94
CA ARG A 427 16.78 -4.67 7.50
C ARG A 427 16.62 -3.54 6.48
N GLY A 428 15.48 -2.86 6.49
CA GLY A 428 15.18 -1.70 5.64
C GLY A 428 15.87 -0.41 6.08
N PHE A 429 15.73 0.63 5.25
CA PHE A 429 16.19 2.01 5.50
C PHE A 429 15.03 2.86 6.04
N GLY A 430 15.33 3.85 6.89
CA GLY A 430 14.41 4.94 7.17
C GLY A 430 14.24 5.83 5.94
N LEU A 431 13.07 6.41 5.72
CA LEU A 431 12.82 7.36 4.63
C LEU A 431 12.61 8.76 5.21
N ILE A 432 13.41 9.73 4.80
CA ILE A 432 13.29 11.14 5.19
C ILE A 432 12.79 11.91 3.98
N ILE A 433 11.48 12.17 3.98
CA ILE A 433 10.75 12.90 2.95
C ILE A 433 10.47 14.28 3.55
N GLY A 434 11.45 15.19 3.46
CA GLY A 434 11.28 16.60 3.86
C GLY A 434 10.28 17.30 2.94
N GLY A 435 10.58 18.48 2.38
CA GLY A 435 9.71 19.14 1.39
C GLY A 435 9.62 18.44 0.01
N SER A 436 9.95 17.15 -0.06
CA SER A 436 10.10 16.33 -1.27
C SER A 436 8.88 15.47 -1.55
N THR A 437 8.83 14.87 -2.75
CA THR A 437 7.85 13.84 -3.13
C THR A 437 8.51 12.48 -3.36
N LEU A 438 7.99 11.43 -2.72
CA LEU A 438 8.18 10.04 -3.11
C LEU A 438 6.95 9.56 -3.88
N SER A 439 7.08 9.34 -5.19
CA SER A 439 6.00 8.76 -6.00
C SER A 439 6.27 7.28 -6.29
N VAL A 440 5.28 6.41 -6.06
CA VAL A 440 5.34 4.97 -6.34
C VAL A 440 4.14 4.58 -7.21
N GLY A 441 4.38 4.25 -8.47
CA GLY A 441 3.34 3.86 -9.42
C GLY A 441 2.80 2.44 -9.23
N GLY A 442 3.54 1.58 -8.52
CA GLY A 442 3.11 0.26 -8.08
C GLY A 442 2.88 0.17 -6.58
N ASN A 443 3.26 -0.96 -5.99
CA ASN A 443 3.14 -1.21 -4.57
C ASN A 443 4.37 -0.71 -3.80
N TYR A 444 4.14 -0.14 -2.63
CA TYR A 444 5.17 0.05 -1.62
C TYR A 444 5.12 -1.10 -0.61
N SER A 445 6.26 -1.72 -0.34
CA SER A 445 6.35 -2.72 0.72
C SER A 445 7.60 -2.53 1.56
N SER A 446 7.46 -2.52 2.88
CA SER A 446 8.59 -2.55 3.80
C SER A 446 8.72 -3.89 4.53
N GLY A 447 9.97 -4.25 4.80
CA GLY A 447 10.41 -5.29 5.72
C GLY A 447 10.69 -4.76 7.11
N ASP A 448 11.60 -5.40 7.86
CA ASP A 448 12.09 -4.89 9.14
C ASP A 448 12.94 -3.61 8.95
N VAL A 449 12.38 -2.40 9.06
CA VAL A 449 13.18 -1.17 9.17
C VAL A 449 13.83 -1.14 10.57
N ARG A 450 15.14 -0.88 10.68
CA ARG A 450 15.86 -0.89 11.97
C ARG A 450 16.95 0.16 11.98
N GLY A 451 17.37 0.66 13.15
CA GLY A 451 18.48 1.62 13.21
C GLY A 451 18.21 2.84 12.34
N THR A 452 17.13 3.55 12.64
CA THR A 452 16.87 4.89 12.11
C THR A 452 17.13 5.89 13.24
N THR A 453 17.30 7.17 12.93
CA THR A 453 17.53 8.18 13.97
C THR A 453 16.29 8.38 14.84
N THR A 454 15.09 8.27 14.28
CA THR A 454 13.83 8.41 15.03
C THR A 454 12.65 7.60 14.47
N TYR A 455 12.32 7.73 13.17
CA TYR A 455 11.14 7.10 12.54
C TYR A 455 11.54 6.17 11.37
N ALA A 456 10.68 5.23 10.99
CA ALA A 456 10.88 4.46 9.75
C ALA A 456 10.56 5.30 8.52
N MET A 457 9.57 6.19 8.63
CA MET A 457 9.20 7.15 7.60
C MET A 457 8.94 8.50 8.27
N ASP A 458 9.58 9.55 7.79
CA ASP A 458 9.45 10.91 8.30
C ASP A 458 9.03 11.81 7.14
N ILE A 459 7.75 12.24 7.15
CA ILE A 459 7.18 13.11 6.12
C ILE A 459 6.93 14.49 6.73
N ASP A 460 7.79 15.43 6.37
CA ASP A 460 7.82 16.79 6.91
C ASP A 460 7.58 17.80 5.80
N ALA A 461 6.34 18.27 5.67
CA ALA A 461 5.84 19.10 4.57
C ALA A 461 5.89 18.47 3.16
N GLY A 462 6.36 17.23 3.03
CA GLY A 462 6.43 16.48 1.78
C GLY A 462 5.23 15.60 1.49
N LEU A 463 5.39 14.74 0.48
CA LEU A 463 4.37 13.80 0.03
C LEU A 463 4.99 12.42 -0.23
N MET A 464 4.36 11.38 0.29
CA MET A 464 4.54 10.02 -0.21
C MET A 464 3.25 9.61 -0.94
N ASP A 465 3.33 9.41 -2.25
CA ASP A 465 2.19 9.10 -3.11
C ASP A 465 2.34 7.70 -3.70
N ILE A 466 1.40 6.81 -3.39
CA ILE A 466 1.49 5.38 -3.70
C ILE A 466 0.23 4.98 -4.46
N ALA A 467 0.36 4.66 -5.73
CA ALA A 467 -0.77 4.28 -6.57
C ALA A 467 -1.31 2.87 -6.26
N GLY A 468 -0.45 1.96 -5.78
CA GLY A 468 -0.80 0.58 -5.44
C GLY A 468 -0.95 0.34 -3.94
N ASP A 469 -0.72 -0.90 -3.53
CA ASP A 469 -0.84 -1.33 -2.13
C ASP A 469 0.29 -0.73 -1.27
N PHE A 470 -0.06 -0.33 -0.05
CA PHE A 470 0.88 0.01 1.01
C PHE A 470 0.98 -1.15 1.99
N THR A 471 2.14 -1.80 2.03
CA THR A 471 2.42 -2.88 2.98
C THR A 471 3.56 -2.50 3.92
N PHE A 472 3.35 -2.66 5.22
CA PHE A 472 4.33 -2.29 6.24
C PHE A 472 4.58 -3.44 7.22
N ASN A 473 5.70 -4.14 7.07
CA ASN A 473 6.06 -5.31 7.88
C ASN A 473 7.29 -5.03 8.76
N THR A 474 7.29 -3.93 9.53
CA THR A 474 8.47 -3.51 10.30
C THR A 474 8.38 -3.80 11.80
N ASN A 475 9.47 -4.23 12.42
CA ASN A 475 9.69 -4.05 13.86
C ASN A 475 10.49 -2.75 14.15
N VAL A 476 9.82 -1.62 14.34
CA VAL A 476 10.41 -0.31 14.71
C VAL A 476 9.86 0.21 16.04
N ILE A 477 10.58 1.13 16.70
CA ILE A 477 10.10 1.82 17.90
C ILE A 477 9.09 2.92 17.54
N LYS A 478 9.28 3.57 16.37
CA LYS A 478 8.35 4.54 15.80
C LYS A 478 8.26 4.34 14.30
N THR A 479 7.04 4.28 13.83
CA THR A 479 6.60 3.85 12.50
C THR A 479 6.67 5.01 11.52
N CYS A 480 5.73 5.94 11.58
CA CYS A 480 5.70 7.10 10.69
C CYS A 480 5.52 8.42 11.47
N ARG A 481 6.13 9.50 10.98
CA ARG A 481 5.80 10.86 11.42
C ARG A 481 5.21 11.65 10.25
N LEU A 482 4.09 12.32 10.49
CA LEU A 482 3.47 13.27 9.57
C LEU A 482 3.38 14.64 10.25
N GLN A 483 4.11 15.63 9.74
CA GLN A 483 4.14 16.98 10.34
C GLN A 483 4.24 18.08 9.27
N ASN A 484 3.95 19.33 9.67
CA ASN A 484 3.98 20.50 8.79
C ASN A 484 3.21 20.31 7.46
N SER A 485 2.03 19.69 7.52
CA SER A 485 1.20 19.32 6.37
C SER A 485 1.77 18.23 5.45
N GLY A 486 2.71 17.41 5.95
CA GLY A 486 3.18 16.22 5.25
C GLY A 486 2.06 15.22 5.01
N ALA A 487 2.06 14.57 3.84
CA ALA A 487 0.97 13.70 3.41
C ALA A 487 1.44 12.31 2.95
N LEU A 488 0.59 11.30 3.21
CA LEU A 488 0.70 9.95 2.66
C LEU A 488 -0.58 9.62 1.88
N HIS A 489 -0.47 9.38 0.58
CA HIS A 489 -1.57 8.94 -0.27
C HIS A 489 -1.41 7.45 -0.61
N VAL A 490 -2.51 6.70 -0.52
CA VAL A 490 -2.55 5.26 -0.82
C VAL A 490 -3.72 4.96 -1.75
N GLY A 491 -3.41 4.49 -2.95
CA GLY A 491 -4.35 4.10 -3.99
C GLY A 491 -4.81 2.64 -3.92
N GLY A 492 -4.11 1.79 -3.17
CA GLY A 492 -4.40 0.37 -2.98
C GLY A 492 -4.73 -0.02 -1.53
N ASN A 493 -4.56 -1.30 -1.22
CA ASN A 493 -4.82 -1.84 0.12
C ASN A 493 -3.80 -1.33 1.14
N TRP A 494 -4.24 -1.19 2.38
CA TRP A 494 -3.38 -0.92 3.52
C TRP A 494 -3.20 -2.19 4.36
N ALA A 495 -1.97 -2.67 4.47
CA ALA A 495 -1.64 -3.84 5.28
C ALA A 495 -0.44 -3.57 6.18
N ALA A 496 -0.63 -3.59 7.50
CA ALA A 496 0.45 -3.54 8.49
C ALA A 496 0.48 -4.79 9.38
N VAL A 497 1.67 -5.34 9.65
CA VAL A 497 1.86 -6.60 10.39
C VAL A 497 2.91 -6.39 11.51
N ASN A 498 2.49 -6.06 12.76
CA ASN A 498 3.28 -5.88 14.03
C ASN A 498 4.20 -4.59 14.09
N LYS A 499 4.57 -3.89 15.21
CA LYS A 499 4.26 -3.90 16.67
C LYS A 499 4.79 -2.63 17.42
N THR A 500 4.05 -1.53 17.50
CA THR A 500 4.13 -0.47 18.55
C THR A 500 2.78 0.22 18.68
N THR A 501 2.46 0.84 19.83
CA THR A 501 1.10 1.31 20.17
C THR A 501 0.41 2.14 19.09
N ASP A 502 1.17 2.86 18.24
CA ASP A 502 0.60 3.80 17.26
C ASP A 502 1.37 3.76 15.91
N PHE A 503 0.65 3.88 14.77
CA PHE A 503 1.27 3.89 13.43
C PHE A 503 1.84 5.27 13.04
N PHE A 504 1.29 6.36 13.58
CA PHE A 504 1.80 7.68 13.25
C PHE A 504 1.90 8.58 14.48
N GLU A 505 2.89 9.47 14.43
CA GLU A 505 3.04 10.61 15.32
C GLU A 505 3.07 11.91 14.49
N GLY A 506 2.85 13.07 15.12
CA GLY A 506 2.87 14.34 14.39
C GLY A 506 2.47 15.57 15.19
N ASP A 507 2.35 16.70 14.49
CA ASP A 507 1.92 18.00 15.03
C ASP A 507 0.42 18.31 14.81
N GLY A 508 -0.27 17.44 14.08
CA GLY A 508 -1.68 17.59 13.75
C GLY A 508 -2.06 18.30 12.49
N THR A 509 -1.11 18.43 11.59
CA THR A 509 -1.34 19.05 10.29
C THR A 509 -1.23 18.08 9.13
N GLY A 510 -0.66 16.90 9.33
CA GLY A 510 -0.50 15.92 8.26
C GLY A 510 -1.83 15.31 7.77
N ILE A 511 -1.75 14.55 6.68
CA ILE A 511 -2.91 13.89 6.06
C ILE A 511 -2.55 12.47 5.67
N LEU A 512 -3.40 11.51 6.04
CA LEU A 512 -3.42 10.17 5.42
C LEU A 512 -4.63 10.13 4.50
N LYS A 513 -4.40 9.83 3.22
CA LYS A 513 -5.44 9.88 2.20
C LYS A 513 -5.54 8.56 1.46
N PHE A 514 -6.77 8.09 1.29
CA PHE A 514 -7.07 6.97 0.41
C PHE A 514 -7.83 7.48 -0.80
N ASP A 515 -7.22 7.42 -1.99
CA ASP A 515 -7.77 7.97 -3.23
C ASP A 515 -7.82 6.96 -4.40
N GLY A 516 -7.68 5.68 -4.07
CA GLY A 516 -7.89 4.56 -4.98
C GLY A 516 -9.31 4.48 -5.58
N THR A 517 -9.39 3.90 -6.78
CA THR A 517 -10.68 3.67 -7.48
C THR A 517 -11.27 2.27 -7.26
N GLY A 518 -10.48 1.35 -6.68
CA GLY A 518 -10.89 -0.04 -6.42
C GLY A 518 -11.51 -0.28 -5.05
N SER A 519 -11.87 -1.53 -4.75
CA SER A 519 -12.15 -1.97 -3.39
C SER A 519 -10.82 -2.11 -2.63
N LEU A 520 -10.69 -1.41 -1.52
CA LEU A 520 -9.50 -1.31 -0.68
C LEU A 520 -9.83 -1.91 0.68
N SER A 521 -8.90 -2.66 1.26
CA SER A 521 -9.00 -3.14 2.64
C SER A 521 -7.98 -2.46 3.54
N ILE A 522 -8.36 -2.20 4.80
CA ILE A 522 -7.45 -1.71 5.84
C ILE A 522 -7.24 -2.78 6.91
N THR A 523 -5.97 -3.14 7.13
CA THR A 523 -5.50 -4.02 8.21
C THR A 523 -4.37 -3.34 8.97
N THR A 524 -4.53 -3.15 10.28
CA THR A 524 -3.47 -2.58 11.16
C THR A 524 -2.72 -3.65 11.96
N GLY A 525 -3.16 -4.92 11.88
CA GLY A 525 -2.54 -6.05 12.57
C GLY A 525 -3.27 -6.36 13.88
N ASP A 526 -2.68 -6.03 15.03
CA ASP A 526 -3.29 -6.26 16.34
C ASP A 526 -4.31 -5.14 16.67
N ALA A 527 -5.44 -5.48 17.29
CA ALA A 527 -6.61 -4.62 17.45
C ALA A 527 -6.40 -3.43 18.41
N ALA A 528 -5.28 -3.40 19.14
CA ALA A 528 -4.88 -2.29 20.00
C ALA A 528 -4.05 -1.21 19.27
N HIS A 529 -3.86 -1.33 17.95
CA HIS A 529 -2.94 -0.52 17.15
C HIS A 529 -3.70 0.27 16.10
N ASP A 530 -3.62 1.60 16.16
CA ASP A 530 -4.57 2.41 15.41
C ASP A 530 -4.10 3.73 14.83
N PHE A 531 -4.98 4.31 14.02
CA PHE A 531 -4.87 5.66 13.47
C PHE A 531 -5.38 6.74 14.46
N SER A 532 -5.46 6.42 15.75
CA SER A 532 -6.06 7.29 16.78
C SER A 532 -5.14 8.40 17.28
N ASP A 533 -3.83 8.14 17.29
CA ASP A 533 -2.80 9.05 17.82
C ASP A 533 -2.32 10.08 16.82
N ILE A 534 -2.63 9.85 15.54
CA ILE A 534 -2.35 10.85 14.55
C ILE A 534 -3.35 11.96 14.66
N LEU A 535 -2.88 13.15 14.95
CA LEU A 535 -3.64 14.38 14.75
C LEU A 535 -3.91 14.67 13.24
N THR A 536 -3.75 13.70 12.32
CA THR A 536 -3.96 13.84 10.87
C THR A 536 -5.39 13.50 10.46
N LYS A 537 -5.95 14.32 9.58
CA LYS A 537 -7.22 14.08 8.93
C LYS A 537 -7.11 12.88 7.98
N ILE A 538 -7.98 11.89 8.14
CA ILE A 538 -8.13 10.84 7.14
C ILE A 538 -9.15 11.26 6.11
N GLU A 539 -8.69 11.35 4.86
CA GLU A 539 -9.52 11.75 3.73
C GLU A 539 -9.74 10.58 2.78
N LEU A 540 -11.01 10.27 2.54
CA LEU A 540 -11.42 9.31 1.53
C LEU A 540 -11.85 10.08 0.29
N THR A 541 -10.99 10.09 -0.74
CA THR A 541 -11.28 10.77 -2.01
C THR A 541 -11.00 9.83 -3.18
N GLY A 542 -11.77 8.76 -3.31
CA GLY A 542 -11.73 7.87 -4.47
C GLY A 542 -13.14 7.50 -4.91
N GLY A 543 -13.29 6.92 -6.10
CA GLY A 543 -14.53 6.24 -6.49
C GLY A 543 -14.71 4.86 -5.84
N GLY A 544 -13.68 4.39 -5.13
CA GLY A 544 -13.59 3.06 -4.53
C GLY A 544 -14.39 2.87 -3.24
N SER A 545 -14.32 1.64 -2.71
CA SER A 545 -14.92 1.25 -1.43
C SER A 545 -13.81 0.85 -0.46
N ILE A 546 -13.82 1.36 0.75
CA ILE A 546 -12.87 1.01 1.81
C ILE A 546 -13.58 0.13 2.82
N ALA A 547 -13.10 -1.09 3.00
CA ALA A 547 -13.58 -2.02 4.00
C ALA A 547 -12.56 -2.19 5.14
N LEU A 548 -13.04 -2.19 6.38
CA LEU A 548 -12.24 -2.64 7.51
C LEU A 548 -12.25 -4.16 7.57
N ILE A 549 -11.12 -4.76 7.96
CA ILE A 549 -11.06 -6.21 8.24
C ILE A 549 -10.73 -6.53 9.71
N GLN A 550 -10.80 -5.51 10.56
CA GLN A 550 -10.61 -5.57 12.00
C GLN A 550 -11.16 -4.31 12.67
N ASN A 551 -11.34 -4.35 13.99
CA ASN A 551 -11.63 -3.16 14.79
C ASN A 551 -10.55 -2.10 14.56
N THR A 552 -10.97 -0.87 14.31
CA THR A 552 -10.09 0.25 13.91
C THR A 552 -10.63 1.57 14.50
N SER A 553 -9.74 2.49 14.74
CA SER A 553 -9.90 3.77 15.44
C SER A 553 -9.14 4.84 14.69
N PHE A 554 -9.85 5.89 14.30
CA PHE A 554 -9.28 7.04 13.64
C PHE A 554 -9.27 8.23 14.60
N ASN A 555 -8.39 9.20 14.36
CA ASN A 555 -8.50 10.48 15.03
C ASN A 555 -9.65 11.30 14.45
N ASP A 556 -9.48 11.80 13.23
CA ASP A 556 -10.52 12.43 12.42
C ASP A 556 -10.79 11.57 11.18
N LEU A 557 -12.06 11.33 10.88
CA LEU A 557 -12.49 10.59 9.69
C LEU A 557 -13.37 11.48 8.80
N THR A 558 -12.95 11.73 7.56
CA THR A 558 -13.72 12.50 6.57
C THR A 558 -14.04 11.67 5.33
N VAL A 559 -15.33 11.47 5.07
CA VAL A 559 -15.84 10.79 3.87
C VAL A 559 -16.32 11.84 2.88
N THR A 560 -15.58 12.02 1.78
CA THR A 560 -15.90 13.00 0.72
C THR A 560 -16.40 12.34 -0.55
N THR A 561 -15.83 11.20 -0.95
CA THR A 561 -16.32 10.39 -2.08
C THR A 561 -16.16 8.90 -1.76
N GLY A 562 -16.65 8.02 -2.64
CA GLY A 562 -16.53 6.58 -2.47
C GLY A 562 -17.43 6.04 -1.36
N THR A 563 -17.13 4.83 -0.90
CA THR A 563 -17.83 4.17 0.22
C THR A 563 -16.85 3.85 1.34
N PHE A 564 -17.21 4.14 2.59
CA PHE A 564 -16.53 3.65 3.78
C PHE A 564 -17.43 2.66 4.51
N ASP A 565 -16.89 1.46 4.76
CA ASP A 565 -17.62 0.31 5.28
C ASP A 565 -16.82 -0.35 6.41
N PRO A 566 -17.12 -0.07 7.68
CA PRO A 566 -16.59 -0.83 8.81
C PRO A 566 -16.98 -2.31 8.85
N ASP A 567 -17.89 -2.79 8.00
CA ASP A 567 -18.44 -4.15 8.03
C ASP A 567 -18.97 -4.47 9.45
N THR A 568 -18.74 -5.68 9.96
CA THR A 568 -19.14 -6.06 11.32
C THR A 568 -18.21 -5.55 12.43
N TYR A 569 -17.16 -4.79 12.12
CA TYR A 569 -16.12 -4.38 13.08
C TYR A 569 -16.45 -3.07 13.81
N ASP A 570 -15.95 -2.95 15.04
CA ASP A 570 -16.13 -1.71 15.81
C ASP A 570 -15.25 -0.59 15.25
N LEU A 571 -15.83 0.61 15.16
CA LEU A 571 -15.19 1.84 14.72
C LEU A 571 -15.11 2.85 15.86
N THR A 572 -13.92 3.34 16.15
CA THR A 572 -13.74 4.50 17.05
C THR A 572 -13.24 5.72 16.27
N VAL A 573 -13.75 6.90 16.57
CA VAL A 573 -13.26 8.17 16.03
C VAL A 573 -13.00 9.08 17.23
N THR A 574 -11.74 9.35 17.56
CA THR A 574 -11.37 10.06 18.80
C THR A 574 -11.59 11.57 18.72
N SER A 575 -11.74 12.10 17.51
CA SER A 575 -12.15 13.46 17.19
C SER A 575 -13.46 13.40 16.36
N ASN A 576 -13.52 13.97 15.16
CA ASN A 576 -14.77 14.16 14.42
C ASN A 576 -14.95 13.13 13.31
N LEU A 577 -16.20 12.67 13.14
CA LEU A 577 -16.64 11.99 11.93
C LEU A 577 -17.39 12.99 11.03
N THR A 578 -16.84 13.25 9.86
CA THR A 578 -17.44 14.15 8.86
C THR A 578 -17.83 13.39 7.60
N VAL A 579 -19.10 13.50 7.18
CA VAL A 579 -19.59 13.02 5.89
C VAL A 579 -20.04 14.23 5.08
N ASN A 580 -19.18 14.68 4.17
CA ASN A 580 -19.43 15.83 3.28
C ASN A 580 -19.60 15.40 1.81
N GLY A 581 -19.69 14.08 1.58
CA GLY A 581 -20.04 13.43 0.32
C GLY A 581 -19.94 11.90 0.49
N GLY A 582 -19.83 11.14 -0.60
CA GLY A 582 -19.67 9.68 -0.55
C GLY A 582 -20.80 8.93 0.18
N THR A 583 -20.50 7.70 0.59
CA THR A 583 -21.37 6.81 1.37
C THR A 583 -20.62 6.27 2.58
N PHE A 584 -21.24 6.29 3.76
CA PHE A 584 -20.78 5.59 4.96
C PHE A 584 -21.81 4.51 5.32
N THR A 585 -21.35 3.27 5.54
CA THR A 585 -22.22 2.11 5.83
C THR A 585 -21.82 1.49 7.17
N GLY A 586 -22.52 1.83 8.25
CA GLY A 586 -22.14 1.44 9.61
C GLY A 586 -22.39 -0.02 10.00
N ASP A 587 -23.10 -0.79 9.18
CA ASP A 587 -23.39 -2.21 9.37
C ASP A 587 -23.77 -2.59 10.80
N SER A 588 -23.07 -3.52 11.48
CA SER A 588 -23.47 -4.03 12.80
C SER A 588 -22.51 -3.70 13.95
N GLY A 589 -21.26 -3.33 13.66
CA GLY A 589 -20.25 -2.99 14.67
C GLY A 589 -20.59 -1.70 15.42
N ALA A 590 -20.13 -1.54 16.65
CA ALA A 590 -20.37 -0.30 17.40
C ALA A 590 -19.58 0.86 16.77
N ILE A 591 -20.18 2.06 16.71
CA ILE A 591 -19.51 3.27 16.24
C ILE A 591 -19.41 4.24 17.41
N THR A 592 -18.20 4.58 17.83
CA THR A 592 -17.94 5.54 18.91
C THR A 592 -17.25 6.78 18.36
N ILE A 593 -17.84 7.95 18.57
CA ILE A 593 -17.29 9.25 18.15
C ILE A 593 -17.10 10.09 19.42
N SER A 594 -15.86 10.33 19.80
CA SER A 594 -15.52 11.16 20.97
C SER A 594 -15.68 12.65 20.70
N GLY A 595 -15.51 13.09 19.44
CA GLY A 595 -15.82 14.43 18.97
C GLY A 595 -17.17 14.51 18.25
N ASN A 596 -17.26 15.37 17.24
CA ASN A 596 -18.54 15.70 16.60
C ASN A 596 -18.91 14.72 15.48
N PHE A 597 -20.21 14.48 15.32
CA PHE A 597 -20.76 13.88 14.11
C PHE A 597 -21.30 14.99 13.20
N ILE A 598 -20.79 15.07 11.96
CA ILE A 598 -21.13 16.13 11.01
C ILE A 598 -21.43 15.52 9.64
N GLN A 599 -22.69 15.49 9.24
CA GLN A 599 -23.14 15.18 7.89
C GLN A 599 -23.63 16.46 7.19
N SER A 600 -22.95 16.82 6.11
CA SER A 600 -23.26 18.01 5.29
C SER A 600 -23.61 17.69 3.85
N SER A 601 -23.44 16.44 3.42
CA SER A 601 -23.88 15.88 2.13
C SER A 601 -23.75 14.34 2.21
N GLY A 602 -23.84 13.64 1.08
CA GLY A 602 -23.59 12.20 0.99
C GLY A 602 -24.67 11.33 1.65
N VAL A 603 -24.35 10.05 1.83
CA VAL A 603 -25.21 9.04 2.47
C VAL A 603 -24.53 8.54 3.74
N PHE A 604 -25.24 8.55 4.86
CA PHE A 604 -24.80 7.92 6.10
C PHE A 604 -25.85 6.90 6.54
N THR A 605 -25.49 5.63 6.50
CA THR A 605 -26.25 4.56 7.13
C THR A 605 -25.59 4.27 8.47
N SER A 606 -26.30 4.48 9.57
CA SER A 606 -25.83 4.18 10.91
C SER A 606 -25.59 2.69 11.08
N THR A 607 -24.91 2.32 12.17
CA THR A 607 -24.86 0.94 12.64
C THR A 607 -26.22 0.49 13.17
N SER A 608 -26.55 -0.80 13.01
CA SER A 608 -27.66 -1.47 13.71
C SER A 608 -27.33 -1.74 15.19
N GLY A 609 -26.06 -1.57 15.60
CA GLY A 609 -25.61 -1.54 16.98
C GLY A 609 -25.86 -0.18 17.63
N THR A 610 -24.84 0.38 18.29
CA THR A 610 -24.90 1.72 18.90
C THR A 610 -23.95 2.69 18.21
N LEU A 611 -24.47 3.84 17.77
CA LEU A 611 -23.72 5.03 17.39
C LEU A 611 -23.64 5.96 18.61
N SER A 612 -22.49 6.03 19.28
CA SER A 612 -22.28 6.88 20.45
C SER A 612 -21.53 8.16 20.07
N VAL A 613 -22.09 9.33 20.40
CA VAL A 613 -21.47 10.65 20.12
C VAL A 613 -21.26 11.43 21.41
N ALA A 614 -20.01 11.77 21.71
CA ALA A 614 -19.62 12.53 22.91
C ALA A 614 -19.20 13.98 22.63
N GLY A 615 -19.11 14.38 21.36
CA GLY A 615 -18.78 15.76 20.97
C GLY A 615 -19.90 16.77 21.24
N SER A 616 -19.61 18.03 20.90
CA SER A 616 -20.54 19.14 21.09
C SER A 616 -21.63 19.23 20.04
N ALA A 617 -21.53 18.47 18.94
CA ALA A 617 -22.50 18.50 17.85
C ALA A 617 -22.81 17.11 17.29
N PHE A 618 -24.11 16.87 17.06
CA PHE A 618 -24.65 15.86 16.16
C PHE A 618 -25.39 16.62 15.06
N THR A 619 -24.80 16.76 13.89
CA THR A 619 -25.32 17.61 12.82
C THR A 619 -25.58 16.82 11.54
N VAL A 620 -26.80 16.88 11.02
CA VAL A 620 -27.21 16.43 9.68
C VAL A 620 -27.84 17.62 8.97
N SER A 621 -27.04 18.40 8.25
CA SER A 621 -27.48 19.62 7.58
C SER A 621 -27.95 19.40 6.14
N ALA A 622 -27.47 18.34 5.48
CA ALA A 622 -27.95 17.84 4.19
C ALA A 622 -27.46 16.38 3.98
N GLY A 623 -27.89 15.75 2.89
CA GLY A 623 -27.59 14.34 2.59
C GLY A 623 -28.74 13.40 2.96
N THR A 624 -28.45 12.10 2.99
CA THR A 624 -29.38 11.04 3.43
C THR A 624 -28.86 10.41 4.71
N PHE A 625 -29.63 10.45 5.80
CA PHE A 625 -29.34 9.75 7.04
C PHE A 625 -30.29 8.56 7.19
N THR A 626 -29.75 7.35 7.42
CA THR A 626 -30.52 6.12 7.65
C THR A 626 -30.14 5.55 9.01
N ASN A 627 -31.11 5.40 9.92
CA ASN A 627 -30.87 4.93 11.30
C ASN A 627 -30.48 3.45 11.42
N ASN A 628 -30.73 2.63 10.38
CA ASN A 628 -30.43 1.20 10.32
C ASN A 628 -30.99 0.36 11.49
N SER A 629 -32.15 0.77 12.04
CA SER A 629 -32.75 0.12 13.22
C SER A 629 -31.83 0.05 14.45
N GLY A 630 -30.81 0.93 14.52
CA GLY A 630 -29.86 0.98 15.63
C GLY A 630 -30.16 2.07 16.65
N ASN A 631 -29.33 2.12 17.68
CA ASN A 631 -29.41 3.10 18.76
C ASN A 631 -28.43 4.24 18.54
N VAL A 632 -28.92 5.48 18.60
CA VAL A 632 -28.07 6.67 18.71
C VAL A 632 -27.96 7.03 20.18
N LYS A 633 -26.73 7.03 20.72
CA LYS A 633 -26.42 7.43 22.08
C LYS A 633 -25.75 8.81 22.10
N ILE A 634 -26.35 9.76 22.81
CA ILE A 634 -25.75 11.06 23.09
C ILE A 634 -25.08 11.00 24.46
N ALA A 635 -23.74 11.08 24.47
CA ALA A 635 -22.90 10.93 25.65
C ALA A 635 -22.19 12.24 26.08
N GLY A 636 -22.30 13.30 25.27
CA GLY A 636 -21.65 14.59 25.48
C GLY A 636 -22.61 15.76 25.69
N ASN A 637 -22.04 16.95 25.90
CA ASN A 637 -22.78 18.21 25.85
C ASN A 637 -23.11 18.57 24.40
N THR A 638 -24.14 17.95 23.84
CA THR A 638 -24.35 17.88 22.39
C THR A 638 -25.52 18.73 21.93
N THR A 639 -25.32 19.47 20.84
CA THR A 639 -26.40 20.08 20.06
C THR A 639 -26.78 19.16 18.90
N ILE A 640 -28.04 18.73 18.87
CA ILE A 640 -28.63 17.92 17.81
C ILE A 640 -29.26 18.86 16.78
N THR A 641 -28.75 18.82 15.54
CA THR A 641 -29.27 19.57 14.40
C THR A 641 -29.52 18.59 13.27
N MET A 642 -30.76 18.34 12.88
CA MET A 642 -31.08 17.40 11.80
C MET A 642 -32.15 17.99 10.87
N ALA A 643 -32.05 17.68 9.58
CA ALA A 643 -33.05 18.07 8.57
C ALA A 643 -34.20 17.06 8.46
N SER A 644 -33.98 15.81 8.88
CA SER A 644 -34.98 14.74 9.04
C SER A 644 -34.93 14.25 10.49
N ASP A 645 -36.02 14.36 11.24
CA ASP A 645 -36.02 14.23 12.70
C ASP A 645 -36.14 12.79 13.23
N ASP A 646 -35.68 11.77 12.49
CA ASP A 646 -36.00 10.37 12.79
C ASP A 646 -34.80 9.55 13.31
N PHE A 647 -34.78 9.24 14.60
CA PHE A 647 -34.01 8.13 15.15
C PHE A 647 -34.85 6.86 15.23
N PHE A 648 -34.20 5.69 15.22
CA PHE A 648 -34.90 4.44 15.55
C PHE A 648 -34.98 4.29 17.06
N ASP A 649 -33.84 3.99 17.70
CA ASP A 649 -33.66 4.10 19.15
C ASP A 649 -32.81 5.33 19.48
N LEU A 650 -33.15 6.00 20.58
CA LEU A 650 -32.38 7.14 21.10
C LEU A 650 -32.11 6.96 22.59
N THR A 651 -30.83 7.01 22.94
CA THR A 651 -30.35 7.04 24.32
C THR A 651 -29.73 8.39 24.64
N ILE A 652 -30.19 9.05 25.70
CA ILE A 652 -29.53 10.23 26.27
C ILE A 652 -28.83 9.83 27.58
N ASP A 653 -27.52 9.94 27.61
CA ASP A 653 -26.69 9.52 28.75
C ASP A 653 -25.41 10.36 28.80
N ASN A 654 -25.58 11.66 29.01
CA ASN A 654 -24.48 12.63 28.94
C ASN A 654 -24.14 13.30 30.27
N GLY A 655 -25.00 13.21 31.29
CA GLY A 655 -24.85 13.96 32.55
C GLY A 655 -24.60 15.46 32.34
N SER A 656 -25.07 16.03 31.22
CA SER A 656 -24.75 17.37 30.73
C SER A 656 -25.96 18.02 30.05
N THR A 657 -25.76 18.97 29.15
CA THR A 657 -26.85 19.61 28.40
C THR A 657 -27.02 18.98 27.02
N THR A 658 -28.25 18.66 26.64
CA THR A 658 -28.64 18.36 25.26
C THR A 658 -29.41 19.55 24.70
N THR A 659 -29.02 20.05 23.52
CA THR A 659 -29.73 21.15 22.85
C THR A 659 -30.33 20.67 21.52
N MET A 660 -31.55 21.08 21.19
CA MET A 660 -32.18 20.69 19.91
C MET A 660 -33.13 21.77 19.37
N GLY A 661 -33.27 21.84 18.05
CA GLY A 661 -33.91 22.96 17.37
C GLY A 661 -35.44 22.94 17.29
N SER A 662 -36.11 21.77 17.35
CA SER A 662 -37.58 21.67 17.45
C SER A 662 -38.10 20.24 17.63
N TYR A 663 -38.43 19.54 16.54
CA TYR A 663 -39.14 18.26 16.54
C TYR A 663 -38.15 17.08 16.57
N LEU A 664 -38.53 16.02 17.28
CA LEU A 664 -37.76 14.79 17.39
C LEU A 664 -38.69 13.59 17.39
N THR A 665 -38.45 12.68 16.46
CA THR A 665 -39.12 11.40 16.36
C THR A 665 -38.16 10.29 16.73
N VAL A 666 -38.61 9.43 17.64
CA VAL A 666 -37.96 8.16 17.96
C VAL A 666 -38.92 7.07 17.56
N ALA A 667 -38.62 6.39 16.45
CA ALA A 667 -39.51 5.43 15.82
C ALA A 667 -39.73 4.17 16.67
N ASN A 668 -38.79 3.84 17.56
CA ASN A 668 -38.85 2.71 18.47
C ASN A 668 -38.68 3.19 19.92
N ASP A 669 -37.57 2.91 20.59
CA ASP A 669 -37.42 3.19 22.03
C ASP A 669 -36.68 4.49 22.31
N PHE A 670 -37.28 5.29 23.19
CA PHE A 670 -36.62 6.43 23.81
C PHE A 670 -36.17 6.07 25.24
N LEU A 671 -34.88 6.22 25.51
CA LEU A 671 -34.27 6.01 26.82
C LEU A 671 -33.47 7.24 27.26
N MET A 672 -33.84 7.81 28.40
CA MET A 672 -33.02 8.81 29.07
C MET A 672 -32.44 8.23 30.35
N THR A 673 -31.11 8.08 30.39
CA THR A 673 -30.37 7.56 31.54
C THR A 673 -29.87 8.70 32.43
N SER A 674 -29.23 9.71 31.84
CA SER A 674 -28.69 10.86 32.58
C SER A 674 -28.58 12.12 31.72
N THR A 675 -29.09 13.25 32.20
CA THR A 675 -28.89 14.58 31.60
C THR A 675 -29.22 15.70 32.58
N ASN A 676 -28.42 16.76 32.64
CA ASN A 676 -28.70 17.92 33.50
C ASN A 676 -29.83 18.77 32.91
N SER A 677 -29.89 18.88 31.58
CA SER A 677 -30.88 19.72 30.92
C SER A 677 -31.11 19.36 29.45
N TRP A 678 -32.33 19.58 28.98
CA TRP A 678 -32.70 19.50 27.58
C TRP A 678 -33.37 20.80 27.11
N ALA A 679 -32.62 21.60 26.36
CA ALA A 679 -33.01 22.94 25.96
C ALA A 679 -33.29 23.04 24.46
N GLY A 680 -34.28 23.87 24.09
CA GLY A 680 -34.60 24.10 22.69
C GLY A 680 -35.87 24.91 22.48
N PRO A 681 -35.97 25.68 21.38
CA PRO A 681 -37.21 26.34 21.03
C PRO A 681 -38.22 25.30 20.51
N ASN A 682 -39.37 25.18 21.16
CA ASN A 682 -40.46 24.29 20.75
C ASN A 682 -40.09 22.81 20.65
N LEU A 683 -39.49 22.25 21.71
CA LEU A 683 -39.12 20.84 21.75
C LEU A 683 -40.37 19.93 21.73
N ILE A 684 -40.45 19.04 20.75
CA ILE A 684 -41.52 18.04 20.65
C ILE A 684 -40.88 16.66 20.53
N LEU A 685 -41.28 15.72 21.38
CA LEU A 685 -40.83 14.33 21.33
C LEU A 685 -41.97 13.42 20.89
N SER A 686 -41.76 12.66 19.82
CA SER A 686 -42.66 11.61 19.35
C SER A 686 -42.03 10.25 19.58
N VAL A 687 -42.70 9.33 20.26
CA VAL A 687 -42.18 7.99 20.56
C VAL A 687 -43.05 6.92 19.92
N GLY A 688 -42.41 5.97 19.23
CA GLY A 688 -43.10 4.88 18.55
C GLY A 688 -43.29 3.62 19.39
N ARG A 689 -42.42 3.35 20.38
CA ARG A 689 -42.51 2.20 21.27
C ARG A 689 -42.38 2.58 22.75
N HIS A 690 -41.30 2.26 23.45
CA HIS A 690 -41.20 2.53 24.89
C HIS A 690 -40.61 3.92 25.17
N PHE A 691 -41.16 4.60 26.19
CA PHE A 691 -40.61 5.83 26.76
C PHE A 691 -40.08 5.51 28.15
N THR A 692 -38.77 5.66 28.34
CA THR A 692 -38.12 5.44 29.64
C THR A 692 -37.36 6.68 30.09
N TRP A 693 -37.66 7.16 31.29
CA TRP A 693 -37.08 8.36 31.88
C TRP A 693 -36.48 8.05 33.25
N ASN A 694 -35.16 7.86 33.31
CA ASN A 694 -34.46 7.39 34.51
C ASN A 694 -33.74 8.46 35.31
N ASP A 695 -33.70 9.72 34.84
CA ASP A 695 -33.10 10.82 35.57
C ASP A 695 -34.16 11.61 36.33
N ALA A 696 -33.94 11.80 37.63
CA ALA A 696 -34.88 12.46 38.50
C ALA A 696 -34.84 14.00 38.38
N SER A 697 -33.76 14.60 37.88
CA SER A 697 -33.53 16.05 37.96
C SER A 697 -33.04 16.62 36.63
N VAL A 698 -33.99 16.91 35.73
CA VAL A 698 -33.73 17.37 34.36
C VAL A 698 -34.44 18.70 34.08
N GLY A 699 -33.66 19.76 33.90
CA GLY A 699 -34.19 21.03 33.42
C GLY A 699 -34.57 20.94 31.94
N ASN A 700 -35.84 21.06 31.57
CA ASN A 700 -36.27 20.86 30.18
C ASN A 700 -37.28 21.88 29.66
N THR A 701 -37.30 22.11 28.35
CA THR A 701 -38.22 23.05 27.65
C THR A 701 -39.12 22.36 26.63
N PHE A 702 -39.57 21.13 26.93
CA PHE A 702 -40.52 20.42 26.09
C PHE A 702 -41.86 21.16 25.98
N ASN A 703 -42.40 21.24 24.78
CA ASN A 703 -43.76 21.71 24.52
C ASN A 703 -44.74 20.55 24.41
N TRP A 704 -44.30 19.42 23.84
CA TRP A 704 -45.14 18.24 23.67
C TRP A 704 -44.34 16.93 23.84
N VAL A 705 -45.00 15.94 24.44
CA VAL A 705 -44.65 14.52 24.32
C VAL A 705 -45.83 13.81 23.67
N THR A 706 -45.59 13.16 22.53
CA THR A 706 -46.62 12.50 21.73
C THR A 706 -46.32 11.01 21.62
N PHE A 707 -47.33 10.19 21.90
CA PHE A 707 -47.32 8.75 21.68
C PHE A 707 -48.17 8.45 20.46
N ASN A 708 -47.54 8.17 19.33
CA ASN A 708 -48.22 7.98 18.03
C ASN A 708 -47.78 6.70 17.29
N GLY A 709 -47.02 5.83 17.94
CA GLY A 709 -46.61 4.55 17.36
C GLY A 709 -47.79 3.64 17.07
N THR A 710 -47.55 2.56 16.31
CA THR A 710 -48.57 1.56 15.97
C THR A 710 -48.54 0.33 16.88
N GLY A 711 -47.42 0.08 17.55
CA GLY A 711 -47.28 -1.00 18.54
C GLY A 711 -47.72 -0.57 19.94
N ASP A 712 -47.73 -1.53 20.88
CA ASP A 712 -47.90 -1.21 22.30
C ASP A 712 -46.70 -0.42 22.82
N GLN A 713 -46.99 0.53 23.69
CA GLN A 713 -46.04 1.48 24.27
C GLN A 713 -46.12 1.40 25.79
N THR A 714 -45.00 1.66 26.45
CA THR A 714 -44.95 1.71 27.90
C THR A 714 -44.28 3.00 28.32
N ILE A 715 -44.87 3.69 29.30
CA ILE A 715 -44.29 4.86 29.96
C ILE A 715 -43.67 4.38 31.27
N THR A 716 -42.35 4.44 31.38
CA THR A 716 -41.63 4.12 32.62
C THR A 716 -40.83 5.33 33.06
N VAL A 717 -41.04 5.78 34.29
CA VAL A 717 -40.37 6.94 34.86
C VAL A 717 -39.84 6.63 36.25
N VAL A 718 -38.73 7.25 36.64
CA VAL A 718 -38.27 7.20 38.03
C VAL A 718 -39.15 8.08 38.91
N ALA A 719 -39.29 7.68 40.19
CA ALA A 719 -40.10 8.43 41.15
C ALA A 719 -39.57 9.86 41.31
N PHE A 720 -40.49 10.82 41.39
CA PHE A 720 -40.21 12.25 41.55
C PHE A 720 -39.35 12.87 40.44
N ALA A 721 -39.46 12.34 39.21
CA ALA A 721 -38.71 12.86 38.07
C ALA A 721 -39.21 14.24 37.60
N ASP A 722 -38.26 15.10 37.23
CA ASP A 722 -38.51 16.33 36.46
C ASP A 722 -38.87 16.00 35.00
N LEU A 723 -40.08 15.48 34.79
CA LEU A 723 -40.59 15.04 33.49
C LEU A 723 -40.82 16.20 32.51
N PRO A 724 -40.81 15.93 31.18
CA PRO A 724 -41.07 16.90 30.11
C PRO A 724 -42.19 17.90 30.39
N THR A 725 -41.86 19.18 30.48
CA THR A 725 -42.71 20.28 31.00
C THR A 725 -43.91 20.65 30.13
N GLY A 726 -43.93 20.15 28.89
CA GLY A 726 -44.98 20.39 27.90
C GLY A 726 -46.18 19.46 28.04
N ASN A 727 -47.15 19.63 27.14
CA ASN A 727 -48.37 18.83 27.10
C ASN A 727 -48.09 17.39 26.64
N TRP A 728 -48.92 16.45 27.06
CA TRP A 728 -48.79 15.04 26.72
C TRP A 728 -50.00 14.62 25.88
N LYS A 729 -49.75 13.85 24.82
CA LYS A 729 -50.80 13.39 23.91
C LYS A 729 -50.62 11.92 23.54
N ILE A 730 -51.71 11.17 23.58
CA ILE A 730 -51.82 9.87 22.92
C ILE A 730 -52.62 10.06 21.63
N ASP A 731 -52.03 9.69 20.52
CA ASP A 731 -52.55 9.89 19.16
C ASP A 731 -52.17 8.69 18.29
N LYS A 732 -52.64 7.52 18.70
CA LYS A 732 -52.25 6.24 18.12
C LYS A 732 -53.34 5.75 17.18
N THR A 733 -52.93 5.28 16.02
CA THR A 733 -53.84 4.58 15.08
C THR A 733 -54.14 3.14 15.51
N SER A 734 -53.30 2.56 16.38
CA SER A 734 -53.44 1.21 16.95
C SER A 734 -52.48 1.01 18.14
N GLY A 735 -52.74 -0.03 18.93
CA GLY A 735 -51.94 -0.37 20.12
C GLY A 735 -52.33 0.44 21.38
N THR A 736 -51.70 0.09 22.49
CA THR A 736 -51.97 0.64 23.83
C THR A 736 -50.79 1.43 24.35
N VAL A 737 -51.01 2.55 25.05
CA VAL A 737 -50.01 3.17 25.93
C VAL A 737 -50.31 2.74 27.36
N SER A 738 -49.44 1.93 27.94
CA SER A 738 -49.58 1.50 29.34
C SER A 738 -48.60 2.22 30.25
N LEU A 739 -48.99 2.48 31.50
CA LEU A 739 -48.04 2.87 32.53
C LEU A 739 -47.22 1.65 32.99
N GLY A 740 -45.91 1.83 33.13
CA GLY A 740 -44.99 0.87 33.74
C GLY A 740 -44.58 1.27 35.16
N SER A 741 -44.96 2.46 35.60
CA SER A 741 -44.71 3.06 36.91
C SER A 741 -45.75 4.15 37.18
N ASP A 742 -45.85 4.63 38.42
CA ASP A 742 -46.64 5.82 38.75
C ASP A 742 -46.16 7.00 37.88
N LEU A 743 -47.11 7.70 37.24
CA LEU A 743 -46.83 8.84 36.37
C LEU A 743 -47.25 10.13 37.08
N ASP A 744 -46.25 10.90 37.51
CA ASP A 744 -46.43 12.15 38.27
C ASP A 744 -46.01 13.37 37.45
N LEU A 745 -47.00 14.06 36.89
CA LEU A 745 -46.85 15.27 36.05
C LEU A 745 -47.23 16.54 36.84
N ASN A 746 -46.69 16.70 38.06
CA ASN A 746 -47.11 17.76 39.00
C ASN A 746 -46.27 19.06 38.99
N LEU A 747 -45.20 19.12 38.20
CA LEU A 747 -44.19 20.19 38.30
C LEU A 747 -44.49 21.44 37.46
N SER A 748 -45.39 21.35 36.49
CA SER A 748 -45.86 22.51 35.70
C SER A 748 -47.31 22.31 35.29
N THR A 749 -48.02 23.40 35.01
CA THR A 749 -49.35 23.31 34.41
C THR A 749 -49.22 22.79 32.98
N ARG A 750 -49.73 21.59 32.73
CA ARG A 750 -49.70 20.90 31.43
C ARG A 750 -50.93 20.02 31.26
N ASP A 751 -51.37 19.84 30.03
CA ASP A 751 -52.52 19.00 29.72
C ASP A 751 -52.09 17.61 29.27
N PHE A 752 -52.92 16.60 29.55
CA PHE A 752 -52.76 15.24 29.03
C PHE A 752 -54.02 14.87 28.25
N THR A 753 -53.88 14.64 26.93
CA THR A 753 -55.01 14.33 26.05
C THR A 753 -54.87 12.95 25.41
N VAL A 754 -55.84 12.08 25.64
CA VAL A 754 -56.03 10.85 24.83
C VAL A 754 -56.90 11.22 23.64
N THR A 755 -56.28 11.43 22.49
CA THR A 755 -56.98 11.84 21.26
C THR A 755 -57.50 10.62 20.49
N ASP A 756 -56.64 9.63 20.28
CA ASP A 756 -56.92 8.38 19.58
C ASP A 756 -56.03 7.29 20.18
N GLY A 757 -56.56 6.08 20.39
CA GLY A 757 -55.90 4.95 21.04
C GLY A 757 -56.29 4.72 22.50
N ILE A 758 -55.62 3.73 23.11
CA ILE A 758 -55.88 3.28 24.49
C ILE A 758 -54.80 3.84 25.42
N PHE A 759 -55.22 4.50 26.51
CA PHE A 759 -54.38 4.78 27.67
C PHE A 759 -54.73 3.81 28.80
N ASP A 760 -53.80 2.94 29.19
CA ASP A 760 -53.96 1.96 30.26
C ASP A 760 -53.14 2.35 31.50
N LEU A 761 -53.81 2.57 32.62
CA LEU A 761 -53.12 2.90 33.88
C LEU A 761 -52.40 1.71 34.49
N ALA A 762 -52.75 0.47 34.11
CA ALA A 762 -52.06 -0.74 34.51
C ALA A 762 -51.90 -0.96 36.02
N GLY A 763 -52.74 -0.34 36.86
CA GLY A 763 -52.64 -0.39 38.32
C GLY A 763 -51.75 0.68 38.95
N PHE A 764 -51.20 1.61 38.16
CA PHE A 764 -50.35 2.71 38.62
C PHE A 764 -51.11 4.01 38.78
N ASN A 765 -50.67 4.84 39.71
CA ASN A 765 -51.28 6.15 39.97
C ASN A 765 -50.94 7.16 38.87
N PHE A 766 -51.89 8.04 38.57
CA PHE A 766 -51.72 9.12 37.61
C PHE A 766 -51.97 10.47 38.26
N THR A 767 -50.95 11.31 38.31
CA THR A 767 -51.03 12.68 38.85
C THR A 767 -50.71 13.68 37.75
N LEU A 768 -51.52 14.73 37.61
CA LEU A 768 -51.38 15.77 36.61
C LEU A 768 -51.79 17.12 37.20
N VAL A 769 -50.96 18.15 37.02
CA VAL A 769 -51.38 19.54 37.27
C VAL A 769 -51.84 20.14 35.95
N GLY A 770 -53.13 19.99 35.63
CA GLY A 770 -53.75 20.48 34.39
C GLY A 770 -54.97 19.65 33.99
N ASP A 771 -55.42 19.78 32.74
CA ASP A 771 -56.61 19.09 32.25
C ASP A 771 -56.24 17.71 31.70
N PHE A 772 -56.89 16.67 32.25
CA PHE A 772 -56.85 15.32 31.72
C PHE A 772 -58.09 15.09 30.85
N VAL A 773 -57.90 14.93 29.55
CA VAL A 773 -58.99 14.80 28.57
C VAL A 773 -58.92 13.44 27.87
N VAL A 774 -59.99 12.65 27.96
CA VAL A 774 -60.10 11.34 27.30
C VAL A 774 -61.14 11.41 26.19
N ASN A 775 -60.70 11.42 24.94
CA ASN A 775 -61.57 11.42 23.76
C ASN A 775 -61.77 10.04 23.15
N ASP A 776 -60.84 9.10 23.38
CA ASP A 776 -60.97 7.71 22.98
C ASP A 776 -60.96 6.80 24.21
N THR A 777 -60.00 5.90 24.38
CA THR A 777 -60.13 4.81 25.34
C THR A 777 -59.24 5.02 26.58
N LEU A 778 -59.85 4.96 27.76
CA LEU A 778 -59.17 4.85 29.06
C LEU A 778 -59.41 3.46 29.64
N ARG A 779 -58.34 2.75 29.98
CA ARG A 779 -58.37 1.43 30.59
C ARG A 779 -57.71 1.48 31.97
N LEU A 780 -58.34 0.87 32.96
CA LEU A 780 -57.88 0.91 34.35
C LEU A 780 -58.34 -0.30 35.15
N LYS A 781 -57.62 -0.64 36.21
CA LYS A 781 -58.02 -1.65 37.18
C LYS A 781 -59.06 -1.13 38.15
N GLY A 782 -59.20 0.19 38.31
CA GLY A 782 -60.18 0.87 39.15
C GLY A 782 -59.78 1.08 40.61
N ASN A 783 -58.59 0.66 41.04
CA ASN A 783 -58.02 1.01 42.34
C ASN A 783 -56.88 2.04 42.26
N GLU A 784 -56.58 2.53 41.06
CA GLU A 784 -55.61 3.59 40.81
C GLU A 784 -56.12 4.94 41.34
N THR A 785 -55.21 5.78 41.83
CA THR A 785 -55.52 7.17 42.18
C THR A 785 -55.26 8.08 40.98
N ILE A 786 -56.30 8.79 40.52
CA ILE A 786 -56.20 9.83 39.49
C ILE A 786 -56.31 11.19 40.16
N THR A 787 -55.22 11.95 40.18
CA THR A 787 -55.15 13.30 40.77
C THR A 787 -54.94 14.31 39.66
N THR A 788 -55.97 15.10 39.31
CA THR A 788 -55.93 16.07 38.20
C THR A 788 -56.54 17.40 38.62
N THR A 789 -56.30 18.49 37.87
CA THR A 789 -57.07 19.73 38.06
C THR A 789 -58.50 19.54 37.58
N THR A 790 -58.65 19.00 36.37
CA THR A 790 -59.93 18.60 35.79
C THR A 790 -59.76 17.28 35.05
N THR A 791 -60.63 16.31 35.32
CA THR A 791 -60.77 15.10 34.51
C THR A 791 -62.00 15.22 33.63
N THR A 792 -61.81 15.15 32.32
CA THR A 792 -62.89 15.19 31.31
C THR A 792 -62.92 13.87 30.56
N ILE A 793 -63.93 13.06 30.83
CA ILE A 793 -64.27 11.88 30.03
C ILE A 793 -65.26 12.31 28.95
N SER A 794 -64.88 12.18 27.67
CA SER A 794 -65.73 12.64 26.55
C SER A 794 -67.05 11.88 26.50
N VAL A 795 -68.16 12.59 26.66
CA VAL A 795 -69.53 12.02 26.63
C VAL A 795 -70.04 11.72 25.21
N THR A 796 -69.21 11.90 24.19
CA THR A 796 -69.57 11.65 22.77
C THR A 796 -68.68 10.64 22.07
N THR A 797 -67.48 10.38 22.57
CA THR A 797 -66.48 9.57 21.85
C THR A 797 -65.70 8.59 22.73
N SER A 798 -65.64 8.79 24.06
CA SER A 798 -64.76 7.98 24.91
C SER A 798 -65.27 6.56 25.17
N THR A 799 -64.33 5.67 25.51
CA THR A 799 -64.61 4.34 26.05
C THR A 799 -63.81 4.14 27.34
N VAL A 800 -64.48 3.78 28.44
CA VAL A 800 -63.82 3.46 29.71
C VAL A 800 -63.92 1.97 29.99
N ILE A 801 -62.79 1.30 30.21
CA ILE A 801 -62.73 -0.16 30.42
C ILE A 801 -62.13 -0.47 31.78
N PHE A 802 -62.92 -1.10 32.65
CA PHE A 802 -62.42 -1.62 33.92
C PHE A 802 -62.02 -3.09 33.80
N TYR A 803 -60.86 -3.47 34.30
CA TYR A 803 -60.39 -4.87 34.28
C TYR A 803 -59.71 -5.26 35.61
N ASP A 804 -59.20 -6.49 35.69
CA ASP A 804 -58.56 -7.10 36.89
C ASP A 804 -59.57 -7.37 38.03
N ASP A 805 -59.90 -8.64 38.25
CA ASP A 805 -60.90 -9.10 39.22
C ASP A 805 -60.39 -9.10 40.68
N LEU A 806 -59.10 -8.83 40.89
CA LEU A 806 -58.47 -8.84 42.22
C LEU A 806 -58.73 -7.55 43.02
N VAL A 807 -59.27 -6.52 42.38
CA VAL A 807 -59.51 -5.21 43.02
C VAL A 807 -60.95 -4.74 42.81
N THR A 808 -61.48 -3.96 43.75
CA THR A 808 -62.77 -3.29 43.62
C THR A 808 -62.57 -1.93 42.94
N ALA A 809 -63.43 -1.60 41.97
CA ALA A 809 -63.44 -0.29 41.32
C ALA A 809 -64.58 0.57 41.86
N THR A 810 -64.29 1.80 42.32
CA THR A 810 -65.34 2.79 42.59
C THR A 810 -65.54 3.64 41.34
N VAL A 811 -66.55 3.32 40.53
CA VAL A 811 -66.72 3.92 39.19
C VAL A 811 -66.95 5.44 39.27
N THR A 812 -67.69 5.88 40.29
CA THR A 812 -68.03 7.30 40.50
C THR A 812 -66.84 8.15 40.94
N ASP A 813 -65.74 7.55 41.39
CA ASP A 813 -64.52 8.30 41.72
C ASP A 813 -63.79 8.77 40.45
N LEU A 814 -63.98 8.08 39.32
CA LEU A 814 -63.43 8.48 38.02
C LEU A 814 -64.26 9.60 37.37
N ALA A 815 -65.57 9.36 37.19
CA ALA A 815 -66.50 10.31 36.56
C ALA A 815 -67.97 9.91 36.84
N THR A 816 -68.90 10.85 36.62
CA THR A 816 -70.35 10.60 36.69
C THR A 816 -71.03 10.57 35.32
N ALA A 817 -70.29 10.82 34.23
CA ALA A 817 -70.80 10.79 32.87
C ALA A 817 -69.82 10.07 31.94
N PHE A 818 -70.34 9.15 31.15
CA PHE A 818 -69.59 8.29 30.24
C PHE A 818 -70.26 8.25 28.87
N TYR A 819 -69.46 8.10 27.80
CA TYR A 819 -69.99 7.68 26.51
C TYR A 819 -70.12 6.16 26.47
N ASN A 820 -69.03 5.42 26.26
CA ASN A 820 -69.02 3.97 26.43
C ASN A 820 -68.35 3.58 27.75
N ILE A 821 -68.86 2.55 28.42
CA ILE A 821 -68.26 1.96 29.62
C ILE A 821 -68.34 0.43 29.53
N THR A 822 -67.24 -0.26 29.84
CA THR A 822 -67.14 -1.73 29.88
C THR A 822 -66.76 -2.19 31.29
N PHE A 823 -67.61 -3.02 31.89
CA PHE A 823 -67.38 -3.61 33.20
C PHE A 823 -66.63 -4.95 33.09
N GLY A 824 -65.48 -5.06 33.76
CA GLY A 824 -64.66 -6.28 33.74
C GLY A 824 -65.32 -7.50 34.40
N ALA A 825 -65.08 -8.66 33.81
CA ALA A 825 -65.56 -9.97 34.30
C ALA A 825 -65.13 -10.27 35.74
N SER A 826 -66.00 -10.90 36.53
CA SER A 826 -65.77 -11.30 37.93
C SER A 826 -65.35 -10.18 38.89
N LYS A 827 -65.38 -8.93 38.43
CA LYS A 827 -64.90 -7.77 39.15
C LYS A 827 -66.03 -7.05 39.88
N VAL A 828 -65.72 -6.51 41.05
CA VAL A 828 -66.65 -5.66 41.80
C VAL A 828 -66.52 -4.22 41.34
N HIS A 829 -67.63 -3.66 40.85
CA HIS A 829 -67.81 -2.26 40.51
C HIS A 829 -68.82 -1.62 41.46
N GLU A 830 -68.37 -0.60 42.17
CA GLU A 830 -69.14 0.13 43.16
C GLU A 830 -69.52 1.52 42.66
N PHE A 831 -70.76 1.93 42.95
CA PHE A 831 -71.31 3.23 42.59
C PHE A 831 -71.72 4.00 43.84
N ALA A 832 -71.39 5.30 43.89
CA ALA A 832 -71.90 6.18 44.94
C ALA A 832 -73.44 6.15 44.96
N HIS A 833 -74.01 6.20 46.16
CA HIS A 833 -75.44 6.06 46.39
C HIS A 833 -76.06 7.35 46.96
N GLY A 834 -77.38 7.49 46.83
CA GLY A 834 -78.13 8.69 47.22
C GLY A 834 -78.37 9.67 46.06
N VAL A 835 -79.40 10.51 46.21
CA VAL A 835 -79.94 11.34 45.11
C VAL A 835 -78.88 12.26 44.50
N GLY A 836 -78.68 12.16 43.18
CA GLY A 836 -77.76 12.98 42.42
C GLY A 836 -76.32 12.46 42.34
N ASN A 837 -76.03 11.29 42.93
CA ASN A 837 -74.70 10.67 42.94
C ASN A 837 -74.52 9.54 41.91
N GLY A 838 -75.49 9.36 41.00
CA GLY A 838 -75.47 8.32 39.98
C GLY A 838 -74.54 8.58 38.80
N ILE A 839 -74.57 7.64 37.85
CA ILE A 839 -73.85 7.75 36.58
C ILE A 839 -74.80 7.91 35.39
N SER A 840 -74.30 8.53 34.33
CA SER A 840 -74.97 8.60 33.03
C SER A 840 -74.12 7.95 31.94
N VAL A 841 -74.76 7.19 31.04
CA VAL A 841 -74.10 6.50 29.93
C VAL A 841 -74.81 6.86 28.62
N ALA A 842 -74.12 7.57 27.73
CA ALA A 842 -74.68 8.10 26.48
C ALA A 842 -74.47 7.19 25.25
N GLY A 843 -73.41 6.38 25.27
CA GLY A 843 -73.07 5.39 24.25
C GLY A 843 -73.47 3.99 24.69
N CYS A 844 -72.53 3.05 24.72
CA CYS A 844 -72.79 1.66 25.10
C CYS A 844 -72.36 1.36 26.55
N MET A 845 -73.28 0.78 27.32
CA MET A 845 -73.00 0.14 28.61
C MET A 845 -72.76 -1.36 28.36
N ASP A 846 -71.52 -1.81 28.55
CA ASP A 846 -71.04 -3.13 28.15
C ASP A 846 -70.37 -3.88 29.30
N SER A 847 -70.13 -5.18 29.15
CA SER A 847 -69.36 -5.98 30.09
C SER A 847 -68.58 -7.09 29.37
N ASP A 848 -67.33 -7.30 29.80
CA ASP A 848 -66.53 -8.43 29.36
C ASP A 848 -66.86 -9.73 30.14
N GLY A 849 -67.85 -9.67 31.04
CA GLY A 849 -68.36 -10.81 31.80
C GLY A 849 -69.22 -11.75 30.96
N GLY A 850 -69.51 -12.92 31.53
CA GLY A 850 -70.37 -13.94 30.95
C GLY A 850 -70.86 -14.88 32.05
N SER A 851 -71.62 -15.91 31.67
CA SER A 851 -72.16 -16.86 32.64
C SER A 851 -71.07 -17.49 33.53
N GLY A 852 -71.14 -17.27 34.83
CA GLY A 852 -70.17 -17.70 35.85
C GLY A 852 -68.99 -16.77 36.08
N THR A 853 -68.84 -15.70 35.28
CA THR A 853 -67.82 -14.65 35.43
C THR A 853 -68.43 -13.26 35.31
N GLU A 854 -69.66 -13.10 35.79
CA GLU A 854 -70.42 -11.86 35.69
C GLU A 854 -69.69 -10.69 36.35
N ALA A 855 -69.75 -9.50 35.75
CA ALA A 855 -69.28 -8.27 36.37
C ALA A 855 -70.27 -7.81 37.46
N ILE A 856 -69.79 -7.56 38.67
CA ILE A 856 -70.67 -7.33 39.82
C ILE A 856 -70.87 -5.83 40.05
N LEU A 857 -72.10 -5.35 39.89
CA LEU A 857 -72.50 -3.94 39.95
C LEU A 857 -73.32 -3.68 41.22
N ARG A 858 -72.82 -2.86 42.15
CA ARG A 858 -73.49 -2.59 43.44
C ARG A 858 -73.25 -1.19 43.97
N SER A 859 -74.02 -0.75 44.97
CA SER A 859 -73.71 0.49 45.69
C SER A 859 -72.44 0.33 46.53
N VAL A 860 -71.70 1.43 46.72
CA VAL A 860 -70.48 1.48 47.53
C VAL A 860 -70.71 0.83 48.90
N ALA A 861 -69.78 -0.06 49.28
CA ALA A 861 -69.82 -0.85 50.51
C ALA A 861 -71.11 -1.70 50.71
N ASP A 862 -71.86 -2.00 49.64
CA ASP A 862 -73.14 -2.73 49.68
C ASP A 862 -74.15 -2.10 50.68
N ALA A 863 -74.19 -0.77 50.73
CA ALA A 863 -74.87 0.02 51.77
C ALA A 863 -76.40 -0.15 51.87
N GLY A 864 -77.03 -0.94 51.00
CA GLY A 864 -78.48 -1.14 50.97
C GLY A 864 -79.28 0.05 50.44
N ILE A 865 -78.61 0.99 49.78
CA ILE A 865 -79.19 2.18 49.15
C ILE A 865 -79.01 2.06 47.64
N GLU A 866 -80.04 2.44 46.88
CA GLU A 866 -79.98 2.41 45.42
C GLU A 866 -78.96 3.43 44.86
N TRP A 867 -78.20 3.01 43.85
CA TRP A 867 -77.38 3.88 43.01
C TRP A 867 -78.16 4.23 41.74
N GLU A 868 -78.05 5.48 41.28
CA GLU A 868 -78.82 5.98 40.14
C GLU A 868 -78.08 5.73 38.81
N LEU A 869 -78.83 5.33 37.78
CA LEU A 869 -78.33 5.13 36.42
C LEU A 869 -79.22 5.88 35.41
N ASN A 870 -78.59 6.70 34.58
CA ASN A 870 -79.24 7.27 33.40
C ASN A 870 -78.60 6.72 32.13
N LEU A 871 -79.15 5.62 31.61
CA LEU A 871 -78.77 5.07 30.32
C LEU A 871 -79.53 5.78 29.19
N SER A 872 -78.83 6.43 28.26
CA SER A 872 -79.46 7.07 27.09
C SER A 872 -79.03 6.46 25.75
N GLY A 873 -78.02 5.61 25.74
CA GLY A 873 -77.61 4.82 24.57
C GLY A 873 -78.05 3.36 24.63
N THR A 874 -77.14 2.42 24.40
CA THR A 874 -77.41 0.98 24.33
C THR A 874 -76.85 0.22 25.53
N SER A 875 -77.42 -0.95 25.82
CA SER A 875 -76.87 -1.92 26.79
C SER A 875 -76.51 -3.22 26.07
N ALA A 876 -75.31 -3.73 26.33
CA ALA A 876 -74.76 -4.97 25.80
C ALA A 876 -74.39 -5.94 26.93
N LEU A 877 -75.30 -6.12 27.90
CA LEU A 877 -75.02 -6.78 29.18
C LEU A 877 -75.64 -8.20 29.29
N GLY A 878 -75.80 -8.91 28.18
CA GLY A 878 -76.41 -10.25 28.20
C GLY A 878 -75.50 -11.28 28.84
N ASP A 879 -75.99 -12.07 29.81
CA ASP A 879 -75.20 -12.98 30.67
C ASP A 879 -74.01 -12.32 31.40
N GLY A 880 -73.86 -11.00 31.31
CA GLY A 880 -72.61 -10.30 31.58
C GLY A 880 -72.47 -9.73 32.98
N VAL A 881 -73.58 -9.55 33.73
CA VAL A 881 -73.56 -8.79 34.98
C VAL A 881 -74.31 -9.46 36.13
N ASP A 882 -73.89 -9.13 37.36
CA ASP A 882 -74.64 -9.36 38.59
C ASP A 882 -74.94 -8.00 39.21
N VAL A 883 -76.19 -7.56 39.15
CA VAL A 883 -76.57 -6.19 39.53
C VAL A 883 -77.40 -6.17 40.82
N LYS A 884 -77.11 -5.20 41.68
CA LYS A 884 -77.79 -5.00 42.96
C LYS A 884 -77.97 -3.52 43.27
N TYR A 885 -79.14 -3.17 43.84
CA TYR A 885 -79.47 -1.82 44.29
C TYR A 885 -79.36 -0.74 43.18
N SER A 886 -79.78 -1.00 41.95
CA SER A 886 -79.72 -0.02 40.85
C SER A 886 -81.09 0.60 40.52
N ASP A 887 -81.21 1.93 40.52
CA ASP A 887 -82.38 2.64 39.95
C ASP A 887 -82.03 3.27 38.59
N ALA A 888 -82.46 2.62 37.51
CA ALA A 888 -82.27 3.09 36.15
C ALA A 888 -83.47 3.89 35.59
N SER A 889 -84.42 4.31 36.43
CA SER A 889 -85.69 4.93 36.00
C SER A 889 -85.53 6.25 35.24
N ALA A 890 -84.39 6.93 35.38
CA ALA A 890 -84.09 8.18 34.69
C ALA A 890 -83.75 8.00 33.20
N GLY A 891 -83.38 6.78 32.79
CA GLY A 891 -82.96 6.44 31.42
C GLY A 891 -83.85 5.42 30.71
N LEU A 892 -83.31 4.86 29.63
CA LEU A 892 -83.89 3.73 28.88
C LEU A 892 -83.85 2.44 29.72
N LEU A 893 -84.72 1.49 29.39
CA LEU A 893 -84.70 0.14 29.98
C LEU A 893 -83.33 -0.51 29.74
N VAL A 894 -82.65 -0.91 30.81
CA VAL A 894 -81.36 -1.61 30.71
C VAL A 894 -81.59 -3.07 30.37
N THR A 895 -81.10 -3.52 29.22
CA THR A 895 -81.26 -4.90 28.76
C THR A 895 -80.03 -5.71 29.15
N ALA A 896 -80.21 -6.64 30.08
CA ALA A 896 -79.19 -7.53 30.60
C ALA A 896 -79.79 -8.94 30.73
N CYS A 897 -80.37 -9.47 29.65
CA CYS A 897 -81.00 -10.78 29.68
C CYS A 897 -79.99 -11.85 30.12
N GLU A 898 -80.45 -12.87 30.85
CA GLU A 898 -79.64 -13.98 31.37
C GLU A 898 -78.60 -13.62 32.46
N SER A 899 -78.38 -12.33 32.73
CA SER A 899 -77.61 -11.82 33.88
C SER A 899 -78.28 -12.06 35.24
N ILE A 900 -77.52 -11.90 36.33
CA ILE A 900 -77.94 -12.16 37.71
C ILE A 900 -78.63 -10.91 38.32
N ASP A 901 -79.84 -11.11 38.87
CA ASP A 901 -80.55 -10.12 39.68
C ASP A 901 -80.31 -10.37 41.18
N SER A 902 -79.32 -9.68 41.76
CA SER A 902 -79.05 -9.73 43.20
C SER A 902 -80.01 -8.89 44.06
N GLY A 903 -81.01 -8.25 43.43
CA GLY A 903 -82.17 -7.63 44.08
C GLY A 903 -82.13 -6.10 44.18
N ASN A 904 -83.33 -5.52 44.28
CA ASN A 904 -83.61 -4.08 44.35
C ASN A 904 -83.10 -3.30 43.13
N ASN A 905 -83.46 -3.79 41.95
CA ASN A 905 -83.13 -3.15 40.69
C ASN A 905 -84.40 -2.65 40.00
N THR A 906 -84.42 -1.37 39.60
CA THR A 906 -85.56 -0.71 38.95
C THR A 906 -85.20 -0.34 37.51
N ASN A 907 -86.11 -0.62 36.56
CA ASN A 907 -85.92 -0.39 35.12
C ASN A 907 -84.80 -1.23 34.46
N TRP A 908 -84.62 -2.47 34.92
CA TRP A 908 -83.74 -3.49 34.36
C TRP A 908 -84.53 -4.67 33.78
N CYS A 909 -84.03 -5.27 32.68
CA CYS A 909 -84.58 -6.46 32.04
C CYS A 909 -83.58 -7.62 32.16
N LEU A 910 -83.78 -8.45 33.21
CA LEU A 910 -82.88 -9.55 33.62
C LEU A 910 -83.47 -10.95 33.33
N PHE A 911 -84.30 -11.10 32.29
CA PHE A 911 -84.98 -12.38 32.03
C PHE A 911 -83.98 -13.48 31.63
N MET A 912 -84.03 -14.62 32.33
CA MET A 912 -83.32 -15.84 31.94
C MET A 912 -83.89 -16.40 30.62
N GLY A 913 -83.05 -16.76 29.65
CA GLY A 913 -83.47 -17.32 28.39
C GLY A 913 -83.95 -18.77 28.51
N PRO A 914 -84.42 -19.39 27.42
CA PRO A 914 -85.28 -20.58 27.44
C PRO A 914 -84.63 -21.89 27.92
N GLY A 915 -83.41 -21.86 28.48
CA GLY A 915 -82.61 -23.03 28.82
C GLY A 915 -82.59 -23.45 30.29
N GLN A 916 -83.01 -22.60 31.23
CA GLN A 916 -83.05 -22.93 32.66
C GLN A 916 -84.41 -22.50 33.22
N GLY A 917 -85.27 -23.50 33.48
CA GLY A 917 -86.71 -23.29 33.58
C GLY A 917 -87.14 -22.46 34.78
N PHE A 918 -88.13 -21.58 34.58
CA PHE A 918 -89.45 -21.71 35.18
C PHE A 918 -90.49 -20.82 34.47
N GLY A 919 -91.62 -21.44 34.10
CA GLY A 919 -92.97 -20.91 34.37
C GLY A 919 -93.38 -19.58 33.73
N PHE A 920 -93.74 -19.62 32.46
CA PHE A 920 -94.57 -18.63 31.78
C PHE A 920 -95.82 -18.25 32.61
N PHE A 921 -95.94 -16.99 33.03
CA PHE A 921 -97.22 -16.44 33.53
C PHE A 921 -97.57 -15.16 32.77
N MET A 922 -98.21 -15.35 31.61
CA MET A 922 -98.99 -14.29 30.96
C MET A 922 -100.16 -13.90 31.87
N ILE A 923 -100.19 -12.64 32.33
CA ILE A 923 -101.45 -12.00 32.71
C ILE A 923 -101.90 -11.14 31.53
N PHE A 924 -102.79 -11.70 30.72
CA PHE A 924 -103.75 -10.88 29.99
C PHE A 924 -104.65 -10.19 31.01
N ASN A 925 -104.72 -8.85 30.98
CA ASN A 925 -105.97 -8.20 31.34
C ASN A 925 -106.41 -7.20 30.28
N LYS A 926 -107.58 -7.51 29.73
CA LYS A 926 -108.22 -6.89 28.58
C LYS A 926 -109.10 -5.75 29.10
N LYS A 927 -108.81 -4.52 28.66
CA LYS A 927 -109.69 -3.33 28.52
C LYS A 927 -110.91 -3.17 29.44
N LYS A 928 -111.09 -1.94 29.95
CA LYS A 928 -112.29 -1.12 29.65
C LYS A 928 -112.11 0.37 29.96
N ARG A 929 -112.39 1.17 28.92
CA ARG A 929 -112.75 2.61 28.85
C ARG A 929 -111.82 3.63 29.48
#